data_AF-A0A4Q6VE52-F1
#
_entry.id   AF-A0A4Q6VE52-F1
#
_cell.length_a   1.000
_cell.length_b   1.000
_cell.length_c   1.000
_cell.angle_alpha   90.00
_cell.angle_beta   90.00
_cell.angle_gamma   90.00
#
_symmetry.space_group_name_H-M   'P 1'
#
loop_
_entity.id
_entity.type
_entity.pdbx_description
1 polymer ?
#
loop_
_entity_poly.entity_id
_entity_poly.type
_entity_poly.pdbx_seq_one_letter_code
_entity_poly.pdbx_strand_id
1 'polypeptide(L)'
;MVSEYKTAAPTAPTGDSTPIAVIGLACRLPGAPDPAAFWRNLLAGEDSLTDIPADRWDADLYHSTDRDAPGRTNSRRAGHLDHVDRFDPAFFGISPREAAAMDPQQRLVLELSWEALEDGRILPETLRSSRTGVFVGAIWDDYATLLYRGGTEAVGRHTITGLHRGIIANRVSYTLGLNGPSMAVDAAQSSSLVSVHLACQSLRTGESELALAGGVNLNLVPESTVGAAKFGGLSPDGRCHTFDARANGYARGEGAGLVLLKPLDRALADGDRVYAVIRGSAVNNDGTTQGLTVPGRRAQEAVVRGALRRAGVQGRDVQYVELHGTGTPVGDPVEAAALGAAVGSDHEAASPLVVGSAKTNVGHLEGAAGITGLIKAVLSITHRLLPPSLNFTTPNPRIPLDELHLKVQTEPGDWPHPDRPLIAGVSSFGMGGTNAHVILEEAPAAPQEPAEPTEAPPAVLPLPLSAKSEEALRAQAVALRSRMESDPSARPVDLAYSLATTRTAFDHRGVVVGRDRAQLLAGLEALASGGAGVVQGAVSSSSAAGKLAFLFTGQGAQRVGMGRELYASFPVFAASFDEVAEVYGRLAGGSLREALDSEEVHGTGVAQPGLFAVEVALYRLWESWGVRPDAVTGHSVGEIAAAHVAGVLGLEDAVRLVVARGRLMAALPEGGAMLAVQAGEETVAPLLAGREGDVSLAAVNGPSSVVVSGVASAVADVASALKEQGVRVRPLSV
;
A
#
# COMPACT_ATOMS: atom_id res chain seq x y z
N MET A 1 -46.50 32.76 6.95
CA MET A 1 -45.81 32.34 5.72
C MET A 1 -44.32 32.30 5.99
N VAL A 2 -43.82 31.16 6.49
CA VAL A 2 -42.41 30.78 6.46
C VAL A 2 -42.42 29.26 6.24
N SER A 3 -41.80 28.83 5.15
CA SER A 3 -41.83 27.49 4.60
C SER A 3 -40.84 26.59 5.32
N GLU A 4 -41.31 25.50 5.94
CA GLU A 4 -40.47 24.42 6.45
C GLU A 4 -39.96 23.56 5.28
N TYR A 5 -38.68 23.73 4.91
CA TYR A 5 -37.99 22.75 4.08
C TYR A 5 -37.55 21.59 4.97
N LYS A 6 -38.35 20.53 4.97
CA LYS A 6 -38.02 19.25 5.60
C LYS A 6 -37.12 18.47 4.64
N THR A 7 -35.81 18.55 4.84
CA THR A 7 -34.84 17.65 4.20
C THR A 7 -35.10 16.22 4.67
N ALA A 8 -35.55 15.37 3.75
CA ALA A 8 -35.70 13.94 4.00
C ALA A 8 -34.32 13.31 4.23
N ALA A 9 -34.16 12.61 5.36
CA ALA A 9 -33.00 11.79 5.61
C ALA A 9 -32.93 10.63 4.58
N PRO A 10 -31.75 10.27 4.06
CA PRO A 10 -31.62 9.16 3.14
C PRO A 10 -31.98 7.85 3.85
N THR A 11 -33.00 7.17 3.33
CA THR A 11 -33.32 5.79 3.69
C THR A 11 -32.14 4.89 3.35
N ALA A 12 -31.66 4.10 4.32
CA ALA A 12 -30.61 3.10 4.10
C ALA A 12 -30.98 2.19 2.90
N PRO A 13 -30.06 1.94 1.95
CA PRO A 13 -30.37 1.11 0.80
C PRO A 13 -30.70 -0.32 1.24
N THR A 14 -31.75 -0.90 0.68
CA THR A 14 -32.01 -2.34 0.76
C THR A 14 -30.79 -3.11 0.24
N GLY A 15 -30.42 -4.23 0.87
CA GLY A 15 -29.14 -4.95 0.65
C GLY A 15 -28.75 -5.28 -0.81
N ASP A 16 -29.71 -5.35 -1.75
CA ASP A 16 -29.42 -5.58 -3.17
C ASP A 16 -28.79 -4.38 -3.90
N SER A 17 -28.81 -3.18 -3.30
CA SER A 17 -28.42 -1.91 -3.92
C SER A 17 -27.18 -1.24 -3.33
N THR A 18 -26.51 -1.87 -2.35
CA THR A 18 -25.31 -1.30 -1.73
C THR A 18 -24.20 -1.08 -2.78
N PRO A 19 -23.75 0.18 -2.98
CA PRO A 19 -22.63 0.48 -3.87
C PRO A 19 -21.33 -0.08 -3.31
N ILE A 20 -20.48 -0.61 -4.19
CA ILE A 20 -19.20 -1.24 -3.80
C ILE A 20 -18.05 -0.38 -4.32
N ALA A 21 -17.20 0.10 -3.42
CA ALA A 21 -16.01 0.87 -3.76
C ALA A 21 -14.89 -0.06 -4.26
N VAL A 22 -14.21 0.38 -5.32
CA VAL A 22 -12.90 -0.15 -5.73
C VAL A 22 -11.83 0.68 -5.02
N ILE A 23 -11.15 0.09 -4.04
CA ILE A 23 -10.20 0.80 -3.17
C ILE A 23 -8.73 0.47 -3.45
N GLY A 24 -8.45 -0.62 -4.18
CA GLY A 24 -7.09 -1.02 -4.55
C GLY A 24 -7.06 -1.73 -5.90
N LEU A 25 -5.97 -1.56 -6.64
CA LEU A 25 -5.74 -2.12 -7.98
C LEU A 25 -4.36 -2.78 -8.06
N ALA A 26 -4.28 -3.93 -8.72
CA ALA A 26 -3.01 -4.53 -9.12
C ALA A 26 -3.15 -5.30 -10.43
N CYS A 27 -2.13 -5.27 -11.29
CA CYS A 27 -2.09 -6.10 -12.49
C CYS A 27 -0.67 -6.41 -12.96
N ARG A 28 -0.53 -7.52 -13.68
CA ARG A 28 0.59 -7.81 -14.57
C ARG A 28 0.03 -8.10 -15.95
N LEU A 29 0.36 -7.26 -16.92
CA LEU A 29 -0.13 -7.33 -18.29
C LEU A 29 1.05 -7.24 -19.26
N PRO A 30 0.88 -7.64 -20.53
CA PRO A 30 1.91 -7.50 -21.54
C PRO A 30 2.40 -6.05 -21.65
N GLY A 31 3.72 -5.85 -21.53
CA GLY A 31 4.34 -4.52 -21.52
C GLY A 31 4.02 -3.62 -20.32
N ALA A 32 3.25 -4.10 -19.35
CA ALA A 32 2.77 -3.29 -18.22
C ALA A 32 2.88 -4.05 -16.88
N PRO A 33 3.93 -3.77 -16.08
CA PRO A 33 4.12 -4.41 -14.79
C PRO A 33 3.16 -3.92 -13.71
N ASP A 34 2.41 -2.84 -13.90
CA ASP A 34 1.50 -2.31 -12.89
C ASP A 34 0.37 -1.47 -13.53
N PRO A 35 -0.68 -1.08 -12.78
CA PRO A 35 -1.77 -0.27 -13.33
C PRO A 35 -1.33 1.09 -13.89
N ALA A 36 -0.27 1.70 -13.35
CA ALA A 36 0.23 2.99 -13.81
C ALA A 36 0.95 2.86 -15.16
N ALA A 37 1.73 1.79 -15.37
CA ALA A 37 2.30 1.45 -16.66
C ALA A 37 1.22 1.09 -17.67
N PHE A 38 0.21 0.30 -17.27
CA PHE A 38 -0.90 -0.02 -18.15
C PHE A 38 -1.63 1.24 -18.63
N TRP A 39 -1.88 2.20 -17.74
CA TRP A 39 -2.46 3.49 -18.11
C TRP A 39 -1.62 4.27 -19.11
N ARG A 40 -0.30 4.36 -18.90
CA ARG A 40 0.62 5.03 -19.84
C ARG A 40 0.58 4.38 -21.22
N ASN A 41 0.63 3.05 -21.28
CA ASN A 41 0.62 2.30 -22.53
C ASN A 41 -0.72 2.47 -23.27
N LEU A 42 -1.85 2.45 -22.54
CA LEU A 42 -3.18 2.70 -23.10
C LEU A 42 -3.27 4.09 -23.74
N LEU A 43 -2.81 5.14 -23.04
CA LEU A 43 -2.83 6.51 -23.58
C LEU A 43 -1.89 6.70 -24.77
N ALA A 44 -0.72 6.07 -24.74
CA ALA A 44 0.23 6.08 -25.86
C ALA A 44 -0.24 5.25 -27.06
N GLY A 45 -1.31 4.45 -26.90
CA GLY A 45 -1.82 3.59 -27.95
C GLY A 45 -0.88 2.42 -28.29
N GLU A 46 -0.19 1.87 -27.29
CA GLU A 46 0.78 0.78 -27.50
C GLU A 46 0.09 -0.55 -27.84
N ASP A 47 0.63 -1.26 -28.86
CA ASP A 47 0.32 -2.64 -29.24
C ASP A 47 1.36 -3.56 -28.57
N SER A 48 0.96 -4.24 -27.49
CA SER A 48 1.83 -5.10 -26.67
C SER A 48 1.90 -6.55 -27.16
N LEU A 49 1.38 -6.83 -28.36
CA LEU A 49 1.47 -8.17 -28.96
C LEU A 49 2.86 -8.38 -29.55
N THR A 50 3.47 -9.52 -29.25
CA THR A 50 4.80 -9.89 -29.75
C THR A 50 4.75 -11.28 -30.36
N ASP A 51 5.83 -11.69 -31.05
CA ASP A 51 5.98 -13.09 -31.44
C ASP A 51 6.15 -13.96 -30.18
N ILE A 52 5.70 -15.22 -30.26
CA ILE A 52 5.82 -16.18 -29.17
C ILE A 52 7.30 -16.29 -28.73
N PRO A 53 7.62 -16.03 -27.45
CA PRO A 53 8.98 -16.12 -26.93
C PRO A 53 9.58 -17.53 -27.06
N ALA A 54 10.87 -17.61 -27.42
CA ALA A 54 11.55 -18.88 -27.63
C ALA A 54 11.70 -19.74 -26.35
N ASP A 55 11.64 -19.11 -25.18
CA ASP A 55 11.63 -19.77 -23.87
C ASP A 55 10.26 -20.39 -23.51
N ARG A 56 9.19 -20.10 -24.28
CA ARG A 56 7.88 -20.78 -24.17
C ARG A 56 7.85 -22.05 -25.02
N TRP A 57 7.94 -21.89 -26.34
CA TRP A 57 8.08 -22.97 -27.32
C TRP A 57 8.54 -22.43 -28.67
N ASP A 58 9.05 -23.30 -29.54
CA ASP A 58 9.39 -22.93 -30.91
C ASP A 58 8.11 -22.72 -31.74
N ALA A 59 7.79 -21.47 -32.04
CA ALA A 59 6.59 -21.08 -32.77
C ALA A 59 6.54 -21.65 -34.21
N ASP A 60 7.69 -21.83 -34.87
CA ASP A 60 7.75 -22.33 -36.24
C ASP A 60 7.36 -23.81 -36.32
N LEU A 61 7.60 -24.58 -35.25
CA LEU A 61 7.17 -25.98 -35.17
C LEU A 61 5.65 -26.16 -35.11
N TYR A 62 4.90 -25.13 -34.74
CA TYR A 62 3.45 -25.19 -34.61
C TYR A 62 2.72 -24.29 -35.60
N HIS A 63 3.40 -23.36 -36.26
CA HIS A 63 2.74 -22.49 -37.23
C HIS A 63 2.38 -23.21 -38.54
N SER A 64 1.23 -22.86 -39.10
CA SER A 64 0.83 -23.18 -40.48
C SER A 64 -0.10 -22.10 -41.02
N THR A 65 0.08 -21.72 -42.28
CA THR A 65 -0.87 -20.85 -42.99
C THR A 65 -2.14 -21.60 -43.41
N ASP A 66 -2.06 -22.92 -43.56
CA ASP A 66 -3.22 -23.79 -43.70
C ASP A 66 -3.91 -23.95 -42.33
N ARG A 67 -5.12 -23.41 -42.21
CA ARG A 67 -5.95 -23.44 -41.01
C ARG A 67 -6.36 -24.86 -40.61
N ASP A 68 -6.46 -25.77 -41.58
CA ASP A 68 -6.92 -27.14 -41.34
C ASP A 68 -5.76 -28.09 -40.96
N ALA A 69 -4.51 -27.69 -41.20
CA ALA A 69 -3.30 -28.46 -40.89
C ALA A 69 -3.29 -29.02 -39.45
N PRO A 70 -3.31 -30.35 -39.24
CA PRO A 70 -3.40 -30.95 -37.90
C PRO A 70 -2.26 -30.53 -36.97
N GLY A 71 -2.58 -30.25 -35.70
CA GLY A 71 -1.58 -29.88 -34.69
C GLY A 71 -0.92 -28.52 -34.89
N ARG A 72 -1.44 -27.69 -35.81
CA ARG A 72 -0.89 -26.37 -36.15
C ARG A 72 -1.80 -25.21 -35.75
N THR A 73 -1.20 -24.04 -35.55
CA THR A 73 -1.86 -22.75 -35.32
C THR A 73 -1.58 -21.79 -36.48
N ASN A 74 -2.57 -20.95 -36.80
CA ASN A 74 -2.47 -19.89 -37.80
C ASN A 74 -2.01 -18.55 -37.21
N SER A 75 -1.74 -18.47 -35.91
CA SER A 75 -1.20 -17.28 -35.24
C SER A 75 0.21 -17.52 -34.71
N ARG A 76 1.07 -16.51 -34.86
CA ARG A 76 2.43 -16.45 -34.30
C ARG A 76 2.59 -15.43 -33.17
N ARG A 77 1.55 -14.63 -32.93
CA ARG A 77 1.61 -13.48 -32.03
C ARG A 77 0.57 -13.56 -30.93
N ALA A 78 0.97 -13.13 -29.76
CA ALA A 78 0.13 -13.03 -28.57
C ALA A 78 0.70 -11.95 -27.63
N GLY A 79 -0.09 -11.56 -26.63
CA GLY A 79 0.40 -10.69 -25.55
C GLY A 79 1.07 -11.54 -24.49
N HIS A 80 2.35 -11.31 -24.24
CA HIS A 80 3.17 -12.11 -23.31
C HIS A 80 3.62 -11.31 -22.10
N LEU A 81 3.72 -11.99 -20.95
CA LEU A 81 4.44 -11.46 -19.81
C LEU A 81 5.94 -11.71 -20.02
N ASP A 82 6.77 -10.74 -19.63
CA ASP A 82 8.23 -10.85 -19.74
C ASP A 82 8.76 -12.08 -19.00
N HIS A 83 8.18 -12.38 -17.83
CA HIS A 83 8.56 -13.50 -16.98
C HIS A 83 7.32 -14.15 -16.36
N VAL A 84 7.27 -15.49 -16.36
CA VAL A 84 6.23 -16.30 -15.70
C VAL A 84 6.82 -17.30 -14.69
N ASP A 85 8.14 -17.40 -14.63
CA ASP A 85 8.90 -18.31 -13.80
C ASP A 85 9.39 -17.68 -12.49
N ARG A 86 9.53 -16.33 -12.46
CA ARG A 86 9.98 -15.56 -11.30
C ARG A 86 8.91 -15.47 -10.21
N PHE A 87 9.34 -15.59 -8.96
CA PHE A 87 8.50 -15.51 -7.76
C PHE A 87 9.42 -15.37 -6.53
N ASP A 88 9.02 -14.62 -5.51
CA ASP A 88 9.71 -14.59 -4.20
C ASP A 88 9.05 -15.57 -3.21
N PRO A 89 9.48 -16.83 -3.13
CA PRO A 89 8.86 -17.80 -2.25
C PRO A 89 9.14 -17.53 -0.77
N ALA A 90 10.29 -16.95 -0.44
CA ALA A 90 10.67 -16.67 0.95
C ALA A 90 9.76 -15.57 1.53
N PHE A 91 9.39 -14.57 0.72
CA PHE A 91 8.44 -13.56 1.12
C PHE A 91 7.10 -14.14 1.60
N PHE A 92 6.62 -15.20 0.94
CA PHE A 92 5.35 -15.85 1.29
C PHE A 92 5.50 -17.07 2.22
N GLY A 93 6.70 -17.34 2.74
CA GLY A 93 6.95 -18.49 3.62
C GLY A 93 6.86 -19.85 2.90
N ILE A 94 7.10 -19.86 1.60
CA ILE A 94 7.00 -21.04 0.73
C ILE A 94 8.41 -21.60 0.49
N SER A 95 8.57 -22.92 0.57
CA SER A 95 9.86 -23.56 0.28
C SER A 95 10.18 -23.53 -1.23
N PRO A 96 11.46 -23.44 -1.65
CA PRO A 96 11.81 -23.47 -3.07
C PRO A 96 11.25 -24.70 -3.82
N ARG A 97 11.20 -25.86 -3.15
CA ARG A 97 10.65 -27.09 -3.73
C ARG A 97 9.13 -27.04 -3.92
N GLU A 98 8.41 -26.31 -3.08
CA GLU A 98 6.98 -26.08 -3.25
C GLU A 98 6.73 -25.08 -4.38
N ALA A 99 7.46 -23.97 -4.38
CA ALA A 99 7.35 -22.94 -5.42
C ALA A 99 7.56 -23.51 -6.83
N ALA A 100 8.54 -24.39 -7.02
CA ALA A 100 8.77 -25.07 -8.30
C ALA A 100 7.59 -25.95 -8.75
N ALA A 101 6.80 -26.51 -7.82
CA ALA A 101 5.63 -27.32 -8.14
C ALA A 101 4.34 -26.51 -8.29
N MET A 102 4.33 -25.23 -7.87
CA MET A 102 3.17 -24.35 -7.98
C MET A 102 2.96 -23.89 -9.41
N ASP A 103 1.74 -23.95 -9.92
CA ASP A 103 1.33 -23.24 -11.13
C ASP A 103 1.70 -21.75 -11.01
N PRO A 104 2.43 -21.17 -11.97
CA PRO A 104 2.70 -19.72 -12.05
C PRO A 104 1.46 -18.84 -11.85
N GLN A 105 0.26 -19.30 -12.20
CA GLN A 105 -0.99 -18.58 -11.92
C GLN A 105 -1.21 -18.36 -10.41
N GLN A 106 -0.88 -19.34 -9.56
CA GLN A 106 -0.97 -19.21 -8.10
C GLN A 106 0.04 -18.19 -7.57
N ARG A 107 1.27 -18.21 -8.12
CA ARG A 107 2.36 -17.31 -7.72
C ARG A 107 1.99 -15.85 -8.02
N LEU A 108 1.54 -15.61 -9.25
CA LEU A 108 1.17 -14.29 -9.73
C LEU A 108 -0.02 -13.70 -8.96
N VAL A 109 -1.06 -14.50 -8.72
CA VAL A 109 -2.22 -14.04 -7.93
C VAL A 109 -1.84 -13.72 -6.49
N LEU A 110 -0.88 -14.44 -5.91
CA LEU A 110 -0.41 -14.19 -4.54
C LEU A 110 0.35 -12.86 -4.45
N GLU A 111 1.23 -12.56 -5.40
CA GLU A 111 1.92 -11.26 -5.50
C GLU A 111 0.92 -10.11 -5.72
N LEU A 112 0.02 -10.24 -6.70
CA LEU A 112 -0.96 -9.22 -7.01
C LEU A 112 -1.98 -9.00 -5.89
N SER A 113 -2.28 -10.02 -5.08
CA SER A 113 -3.12 -9.86 -3.89
C SER A 113 -2.44 -8.99 -2.84
N TRP A 114 -1.13 -9.17 -2.64
CA TRP A 114 -0.35 -8.31 -1.75
C TRP A 114 -0.31 -6.86 -2.25
N GLU A 115 -0.04 -6.67 -3.53
CA GLU A 115 0.03 -5.33 -4.15
C GLU A 115 -1.31 -4.60 -4.12
N ALA A 116 -2.43 -5.29 -4.38
CA ALA A 116 -3.75 -4.68 -4.31
C ALA A 116 -4.08 -4.20 -2.89
N LEU A 117 -3.61 -4.91 -1.86
CA LEU A 117 -3.74 -4.50 -0.46
C LEU A 117 -2.86 -3.27 -0.16
N GLU A 118 -1.61 -3.25 -0.61
CA GLU A 118 -0.72 -2.09 -0.42
C GLU A 118 -1.21 -0.84 -1.16
N ASP A 119 -1.76 -0.98 -2.37
CA ASP A 119 -2.38 0.11 -3.14
C ASP A 119 -3.66 0.63 -2.45
N GLY A 120 -4.43 -0.28 -1.85
CA GLY A 120 -5.57 0.03 -0.99
C GLY A 120 -5.21 0.51 0.42
N ARG A 121 -3.92 0.62 0.76
CA ARG A 121 -3.41 1.05 2.08
C ARG A 121 -3.87 0.14 3.24
N ILE A 122 -4.14 -1.13 2.96
CA ILE A 122 -4.56 -2.11 3.95
C ILE A 122 -3.36 -2.93 4.41
N LEU A 123 -3.09 -2.93 5.71
CA LEU A 123 -2.07 -3.76 6.32
C LEU A 123 -2.54 -5.23 6.37
N PRO A 124 -1.87 -6.18 5.71
CA PRO A 124 -2.31 -7.57 5.66
C PRO A 124 -2.48 -8.24 7.03
N GLU A 125 -1.70 -7.84 8.03
CA GLU A 125 -1.81 -8.35 9.41
C GLU A 125 -3.16 -8.03 10.06
N THR A 126 -3.78 -6.90 9.71
CA THR A 126 -5.08 -6.49 10.22
C THR A 126 -6.24 -7.34 9.67
N LEU A 127 -5.99 -8.10 8.59
CA LEU A 127 -6.98 -8.97 7.95
C LEU A 127 -6.98 -10.38 8.51
N ARG A 128 -6.06 -10.74 9.41
CA ARG A 128 -6.02 -12.10 9.95
C ARG A 128 -7.33 -12.41 10.68
N SER A 129 -7.94 -13.55 10.33
CA SER A 129 -9.24 -14.02 10.81
C SER A 129 -10.44 -13.15 10.42
N SER A 130 -10.24 -12.12 9.58
CA SER A 130 -11.31 -11.32 8.99
C SER A 130 -12.15 -12.13 8.01
N ARG A 131 -13.36 -11.69 7.72
CA ARG A 131 -14.23 -12.28 6.68
C ARG A 131 -13.89 -11.70 5.31
N THR A 132 -12.61 -11.56 4.99
CA THR A 132 -12.17 -11.12 3.66
C THR A 132 -12.35 -12.27 2.66
N GLY A 133 -13.08 -12.04 1.57
CA GLY A 133 -13.30 -13.02 0.50
C GLY A 133 -12.27 -12.93 -0.63
N VAL A 134 -12.07 -14.03 -1.35
CA VAL A 134 -11.14 -14.14 -2.50
C VAL A 134 -11.82 -14.86 -3.67
N PHE A 135 -12.01 -14.15 -4.79
CA PHE A 135 -12.72 -14.64 -5.98
C PHE A 135 -11.85 -14.47 -7.22
N VAL A 136 -11.36 -15.57 -7.79
CA VAL A 136 -10.39 -15.52 -8.90
C VAL A 136 -10.89 -16.29 -10.11
N GLY A 137 -11.02 -15.60 -11.25
CA GLY A 137 -11.32 -16.23 -12.53
C GLY A 137 -10.09 -16.92 -13.13
N ALA A 138 -10.20 -18.19 -13.49
CA ALA A 138 -9.14 -18.96 -14.15
C ALA A 138 -9.74 -20.08 -15.00
N ILE A 139 -9.18 -20.32 -16.20
CA ILE A 139 -9.72 -21.29 -17.16
C ILE A 139 -8.71 -22.42 -17.43
N TRP A 140 -7.50 -22.09 -17.87
CA TRP A 140 -6.54 -23.09 -18.34
C TRP A 140 -5.67 -23.67 -17.22
N ASP A 141 -5.12 -24.86 -17.48
CA ASP A 141 -4.23 -25.64 -16.63
C ASP A 141 -2.95 -26.05 -17.37
N ASP A 142 -2.41 -25.13 -18.21
CA ASP A 142 -1.22 -25.38 -19.03
C ASP A 142 -0.02 -25.93 -18.22
N TYR A 143 0.15 -25.48 -16.97
CA TYR A 143 1.24 -25.98 -16.10
C TYR A 143 1.05 -27.44 -15.68
N ALA A 144 -0.20 -27.92 -15.54
CA ALA A 144 -0.47 -29.33 -15.29
C ALA A 144 -0.02 -30.18 -16.49
N THR A 145 -0.29 -29.72 -17.71
CA THR A 145 0.20 -30.36 -18.95
C THR A 145 1.72 -30.42 -18.98
N LEU A 146 2.42 -29.32 -18.65
CA LEU A 146 3.89 -29.30 -18.55
C LEU A 146 4.42 -30.30 -17.53
N LEU A 147 3.84 -30.34 -16.33
CA LEU A 147 4.29 -31.22 -15.27
C LEU A 147 4.12 -32.69 -15.65
N TYR A 148 2.96 -33.07 -16.20
CA TYR A 148 2.67 -34.47 -16.55
C TYR A 148 3.47 -34.99 -17.75
N ARG A 149 4.00 -34.12 -18.62
CA ARG A 149 4.98 -34.51 -19.65
C ARG A 149 6.26 -35.10 -19.05
N GLY A 150 6.59 -34.75 -17.81
CA GLY A 150 7.70 -35.35 -17.06
C GLY A 150 7.44 -36.77 -16.56
N GLY A 151 6.27 -37.35 -16.86
CA GLY A 151 5.88 -38.69 -16.41
C GLY A 151 5.52 -38.76 -14.92
N THR A 152 5.31 -39.97 -14.41
CA THR A 152 4.91 -40.19 -13.01
C THR A 152 5.99 -39.79 -12.00
N GLU A 153 7.26 -39.73 -12.41
CA GLU A 153 8.38 -39.29 -11.56
C GLU A 153 8.35 -37.79 -11.26
N ALA A 154 7.73 -36.97 -12.12
CA ALA A 154 7.53 -35.54 -11.87
C ALA A 154 6.48 -35.25 -10.79
N VAL A 155 5.65 -36.26 -10.44
CA VAL A 155 4.63 -36.13 -9.41
C VAL A 155 5.28 -36.23 -8.02
N GLY A 156 5.27 -35.11 -7.30
CA GLY A 156 5.78 -34.99 -5.94
C GLY A 156 4.69 -34.64 -4.93
N ARG A 157 5.09 -34.53 -3.66
CA ARG A 157 4.18 -34.21 -2.53
C ARG A 157 3.39 -32.90 -2.71
N HIS A 158 3.93 -31.97 -3.50
CA HIS A 158 3.37 -30.63 -3.72
C HIS A 158 2.53 -30.53 -4.99
N THR A 159 2.49 -31.57 -5.83
CA THR A 159 1.83 -31.53 -7.15
C THR A 159 0.33 -31.26 -7.04
N ILE A 160 -0.37 -31.91 -6.09
CA ILE A 160 -1.83 -31.72 -5.94
C ILE A 160 -2.15 -30.25 -5.58
N THR A 161 -1.48 -29.71 -4.57
CA THR A 161 -1.68 -28.32 -4.14
C THR A 161 -1.13 -27.31 -5.15
N GLY A 162 -0.11 -27.69 -5.92
CA GLY A 162 0.51 -26.84 -6.92
C GLY A 162 -0.29 -26.70 -8.22
N LEU A 163 -1.08 -27.71 -8.60
CA LEU A 163 -1.82 -27.72 -9.87
C LEU A 163 -3.32 -27.43 -9.74
N HIS A 164 -3.92 -27.65 -8.56
CA HIS A 164 -5.36 -27.55 -8.43
C HIS A 164 -5.86 -26.09 -8.51
N ARG A 165 -6.72 -25.76 -9.49
CA ARG A 165 -7.22 -24.39 -9.74
C ARG A 165 -7.86 -23.73 -8.51
N GLY A 166 -8.60 -24.48 -7.69
CA GLY A 166 -9.18 -23.96 -6.44
C GLY A 166 -8.14 -23.43 -5.44
N ILE A 167 -6.88 -23.86 -5.54
CA ILE A 167 -5.79 -23.38 -4.67
C ILE A 167 -5.32 -21.98 -5.08
N ILE A 168 -5.62 -21.49 -6.29
CA ILE A 168 -5.28 -20.11 -6.70
C ILE A 168 -5.86 -19.10 -5.71
N ALA A 169 -7.15 -19.18 -5.40
CA ALA A 169 -7.78 -18.34 -4.39
C ALA A 169 -7.42 -18.78 -2.95
N ASN A 170 -7.46 -20.09 -2.67
CA ASN A 170 -7.29 -20.58 -1.31
C ASN A 170 -5.90 -20.35 -0.73
N ARG A 171 -4.87 -20.27 -1.58
CA ARG A 171 -3.50 -19.95 -1.13
C ARG A 171 -3.39 -18.51 -0.66
N VAL A 172 -4.07 -17.56 -1.31
CA VAL A 172 -4.19 -16.17 -0.81
C VAL A 172 -4.85 -16.16 0.55
N SER A 173 -5.99 -16.83 0.69
CA SER A 173 -6.71 -16.95 1.96
C SER A 173 -5.85 -17.58 3.05
N TYR A 174 -5.10 -18.64 2.73
CA TYR A 174 -4.19 -19.31 3.67
C TYR A 174 -3.04 -18.40 4.10
N THR A 175 -2.35 -17.75 3.15
CA THR A 175 -1.17 -16.92 3.41
C THR A 175 -1.51 -15.67 4.21
N LEU A 176 -2.67 -15.06 3.95
CA LEU A 176 -3.14 -13.86 4.64
C LEU A 176 -3.99 -14.17 5.88
N GLY A 177 -4.36 -15.45 6.09
CA GLY A 177 -5.17 -15.89 7.22
C GLY A 177 -6.62 -15.42 7.14
N LEU A 178 -7.24 -15.44 5.96
CA LEU A 178 -8.59 -14.93 5.71
C LEU A 178 -9.65 -16.04 5.91
N ASN A 179 -10.83 -15.65 6.41
CA ASN A 179 -11.92 -16.57 6.74
C ASN A 179 -13.20 -16.33 5.92
N GLY A 180 -13.17 -15.47 4.89
CA GLY A 180 -14.29 -15.28 3.97
C GLY A 180 -14.37 -16.36 2.89
N PRO A 181 -15.39 -16.29 2.00
CA PRO A 181 -15.50 -17.19 0.85
C PRO A 181 -14.26 -17.11 -0.04
N SER A 182 -13.74 -18.25 -0.46
CA SER A 182 -12.52 -18.36 -1.25
C SER A 182 -12.73 -19.37 -2.37
N MET A 183 -12.70 -18.92 -3.63
CA MET A 183 -13.01 -19.78 -4.77
C MET A 183 -12.36 -19.34 -6.08
N ALA A 184 -12.03 -20.34 -6.90
CA ALA A 184 -11.74 -20.15 -8.32
C ALA A 184 -13.04 -20.27 -9.13
N VAL A 185 -13.20 -19.42 -10.14
CA VAL A 185 -14.39 -19.33 -11.00
C VAL A 185 -13.98 -19.65 -12.44
N ASP A 186 -14.70 -20.58 -13.08
CA ASP A 186 -14.56 -20.87 -14.50
C ASP A 186 -15.92 -20.67 -15.19
N ALA A 187 -16.04 -19.52 -15.83
CA ALA A 187 -17.12 -19.16 -16.74
C ALA A 187 -16.55 -18.82 -18.13
N ALA A 188 -15.50 -19.55 -18.53
CA ALA A 188 -14.68 -19.25 -19.70
C ALA A 188 -14.22 -17.77 -19.71
N GLN A 189 -14.28 -17.07 -20.84
CA GLN A 189 -13.78 -15.70 -21.00
C GLN A 189 -14.45 -14.66 -20.07
N SER A 190 -15.61 -15.00 -19.48
CA SER A 190 -16.29 -14.14 -18.51
C SER A 190 -15.85 -14.34 -17.05
N SER A 191 -14.98 -15.32 -16.77
CA SER A 191 -14.60 -15.77 -15.42
C SER A 191 -14.25 -14.64 -14.45
N SER A 192 -13.37 -13.72 -14.85
CA SER A 192 -12.94 -12.60 -14.00
C SER A 192 -14.02 -11.55 -13.73
N LEU A 193 -15.00 -11.38 -14.62
CA LEU A 193 -16.09 -10.44 -14.37
C LEU A 193 -17.21 -11.10 -13.56
N VAL A 194 -17.39 -12.42 -13.70
CA VAL A 194 -18.23 -13.23 -12.81
C VAL A 194 -17.63 -13.26 -11.39
N SER A 195 -16.31 -13.36 -11.23
CA SER A 195 -15.67 -13.30 -9.91
C SER A 195 -15.91 -11.96 -9.22
N VAL A 196 -15.83 -10.83 -9.94
CA VAL A 196 -16.21 -9.50 -9.45
C VAL A 196 -17.70 -9.44 -9.08
N HIS A 197 -18.58 -10.02 -9.89
CA HIS A 197 -20.00 -10.11 -9.56
C HIS A 197 -20.23 -10.85 -8.23
N LEU A 198 -19.62 -12.03 -8.05
CA LEU A 198 -19.74 -12.83 -6.84
C LEU A 198 -19.16 -12.12 -5.61
N ALA A 199 -18.02 -11.44 -5.75
CA ALA A 199 -17.46 -10.61 -4.69
C ALA A 199 -18.42 -9.48 -4.27
N CYS A 200 -19.04 -8.79 -5.24
CA CYS A 200 -20.05 -7.78 -4.95
C CYS A 200 -21.27 -8.37 -4.24
N GLN A 201 -21.72 -9.58 -4.62
CA GLN A 201 -22.82 -10.25 -3.90
C GLN A 201 -22.41 -10.58 -2.47
N SER A 202 -21.22 -11.17 -2.25
CA SER A 202 -20.70 -11.52 -0.93
C SER A 202 -20.62 -10.32 0.01
N LEU A 203 -20.19 -9.15 -0.51
CA LEU A 203 -20.15 -7.90 0.25
C LEU A 203 -21.55 -7.38 0.59
N ARG A 204 -22.49 -7.47 -0.35
CA ARG A 204 -23.89 -7.04 -0.17
C ARG A 204 -24.65 -7.89 0.83
N THR A 205 -24.42 -9.21 0.83
CA THR A 205 -25.04 -10.14 1.78
C THR A 205 -24.32 -10.16 3.13
N GLY A 206 -23.14 -9.54 3.24
CA GLY A 206 -22.33 -9.51 4.45
C GLY A 206 -21.60 -10.83 4.74
N GLU A 207 -21.52 -11.74 3.76
CA GLU A 207 -20.64 -12.92 3.80
C GLU A 207 -19.16 -12.51 3.79
N SER A 208 -18.85 -11.41 3.09
CA SER A 208 -17.56 -10.73 3.15
C SER A 208 -17.69 -9.30 3.66
N GLU A 209 -16.66 -8.81 4.34
CA GLU A 209 -16.53 -7.38 4.71
C GLU A 209 -15.55 -6.62 3.81
N LEU A 210 -14.65 -7.35 3.18
CA LEU A 210 -13.67 -6.92 2.20
C LEU A 210 -13.52 -8.06 1.17
N ALA A 211 -13.25 -7.77 -0.10
CA ALA A 211 -13.05 -8.82 -1.08
C ALA A 211 -11.96 -8.50 -2.10
N LEU A 212 -11.10 -9.49 -2.36
CA LEU A 212 -10.22 -9.52 -3.52
C LEU A 212 -10.95 -10.22 -4.66
N ALA A 213 -11.03 -9.56 -5.82
CA ALA A 213 -11.68 -10.11 -7.00
C ALA A 213 -10.84 -9.87 -8.26
N GLY A 214 -10.77 -10.85 -9.15
CA GLY A 214 -10.02 -10.69 -10.39
C GLY A 214 -9.92 -11.95 -11.22
N GLY A 215 -8.83 -12.09 -11.95
CA GLY A 215 -8.54 -13.30 -12.70
C GLY A 215 -7.13 -13.33 -13.28
N VAL A 216 -6.75 -14.52 -13.72
CA VAL A 216 -5.43 -14.86 -14.25
C VAL A 216 -5.55 -15.75 -15.48
N ASN A 217 -4.62 -15.59 -16.42
CA ASN A 217 -4.47 -16.43 -17.59
C ASN A 217 -3.02 -16.47 -18.05
N LEU A 218 -2.46 -17.64 -18.29
CA LEU A 218 -1.09 -17.80 -18.81
C LEU A 218 -1.06 -18.77 -19.99
N ASN A 219 -0.19 -18.49 -20.96
CA ASN A 219 -0.01 -19.29 -22.17
C ASN A 219 1.34 -20.01 -22.07
N LEU A 220 1.35 -21.21 -21.49
CA LEU A 220 2.60 -21.93 -21.16
C LEU A 220 2.90 -23.08 -22.11
N VAL A 221 1.91 -23.60 -22.84
CA VAL A 221 2.10 -24.71 -23.80
C VAL A 221 1.49 -24.42 -25.17
N PRO A 222 2.06 -25.00 -26.24
CA PRO A 222 1.49 -24.86 -27.58
C PRO A 222 0.11 -25.53 -27.73
N GLU A 223 -0.20 -26.57 -26.96
CA GLU A 223 -1.48 -27.31 -27.04
C GLU A 223 -2.70 -26.41 -26.86
N SER A 224 -2.70 -25.54 -25.86
CA SER A 224 -3.83 -24.63 -25.59
C SER A 224 -4.01 -23.65 -26.75
N THR A 225 -2.90 -23.18 -27.33
CA THR A 225 -2.91 -22.30 -28.51
C THR A 225 -3.41 -23.01 -29.77
N VAL A 226 -2.95 -24.24 -30.02
CA VAL A 226 -3.42 -25.06 -31.15
C VAL A 226 -4.91 -25.39 -30.96
N GLY A 227 -5.35 -25.71 -29.74
CA GLY A 227 -6.76 -25.91 -29.42
C GLY A 227 -7.61 -24.69 -29.76
N ALA A 228 -7.18 -23.49 -29.35
CA ALA A 228 -7.86 -22.24 -29.69
C ALA A 228 -7.86 -21.94 -31.20
N ALA A 229 -6.78 -22.26 -31.91
CA ALA A 229 -6.72 -22.15 -33.36
C ALA A 229 -7.74 -23.06 -34.05
N LYS A 230 -7.84 -24.32 -33.61
CA LYS A 230 -8.79 -25.32 -34.14
C LYS A 230 -10.24 -25.04 -33.74
N PHE A 231 -10.45 -24.36 -32.63
CA PHE A 231 -11.73 -23.77 -32.28
C PHE A 231 -12.16 -22.66 -33.28
N GLY A 232 -11.22 -22.10 -34.04
CA GLY A 232 -11.48 -21.09 -35.07
C GLY A 232 -11.53 -19.66 -34.54
N GLY A 233 -11.16 -19.45 -33.27
CA GLY A 233 -11.23 -18.14 -32.60
C GLY A 233 -10.06 -17.20 -32.92
N LEU A 234 -8.93 -17.73 -33.39
CA LEU A 234 -7.70 -16.94 -33.52
C LEU A 234 -7.59 -16.16 -34.83
N SER A 235 -7.21 -14.88 -34.70
CA SER A 235 -6.83 -14.03 -35.81
C SER A 235 -5.49 -14.51 -36.40
N PRO A 236 -5.40 -14.70 -37.73
CA PRO A 236 -4.13 -14.99 -38.39
C PRO A 236 -3.15 -13.80 -38.36
N ASP A 237 -3.66 -12.58 -38.21
CA ASP A 237 -2.84 -11.37 -38.09
C ASP A 237 -2.27 -11.21 -36.68
N GLY A 238 -2.72 -12.04 -35.74
CA GLY A 238 -2.37 -11.97 -34.33
C GLY A 238 -2.76 -10.64 -33.72
N ARG A 239 -3.92 -10.08 -34.10
CA ARG A 239 -4.49 -8.84 -33.54
C ARG A 239 -6.01 -8.95 -33.34
N CYS A 240 -6.54 -8.15 -32.43
CA CYS A 240 -7.98 -7.96 -32.28
C CYS A 240 -8.42 -6.74 -33.11
N HIS A 241 -9.19 -6.98 -34.16
CA HIS A 241 -9.76 -5.95 -35.06
C HIS A 241 -11.19 -5.59 -34.66
N THR A 242 -11.38 -5.19 -33.39
CA THR A 242 -12.69 -4.93 -32.79
C THR A 242 -13.50 -3.92 -33.60
N PHE A 243 -14.67 -4.34 -34.06
CA PHE A 243 -15.65 -3.59 -34.87
C PHE A 243 -15.16 -3.15 -36.26
N ASP A 244 -13.94 -3.49 -36.65
CA ASP A 244 -13.37 -3.18 -37.96
C ASP A 244 -13.80 -4.22 -39.02
N ALA A 245 -13.82 -3.84 -40.29
CA ALA A 245 -14.11 -4.73 -41.42
C ALA A 245 -13.15 -5.93 -41.51
N ARG A 246 -11.94 -5.81 -40.94
CA ARG A 246 -10.91 -6.87 -40.85
C ARG A 246 -11.11 -7.86 -39.71
N ALA A 247 -12.14 -7.69 -38.87
CA ALA A 247 -12.48 -8.61 -37.78
C ALA A 247 -12.45 -10.08 -38.24
N ASN A 248 -11.45 -10.84 -37.80
CA ASN A 248 -11.14 -12.19 -38.27
C ASN A 248 -10.73 -13.16 -37.14
N GLY A 249 -10.97 -12.78 -35.88
CA GLY A 249 -10.59 -13.52 -34.69
C GLY A 249 -9.90 -12.63 -33.65
N TYR A 250 -9.49 -13.23 -32.54
CA TYR A 250 -8.73 -12.55 -31.48
C TYR A 250 -7.26 -13.00 -31.45
N ALA A 251 -6.40 -12.17 -30.85
CA ALA A 251 -5.06 -12.58 -30.44
C ALA A 251 -5.09 -13.05 -28.99
N ARG A 252 -4.42 -14.15 -28.64
CA ARG A 252 -4.32 -14.58 -27.23
C ARG A 252 -3.49 -13.58 -26.43
N GLY A 253 -3.75 -13.51 -25.12
CA GLY A 253 -2.91 -12.77 -24.18
C GLY A 253 -2.76 -13.54 -22.87
N GLU A 254 -1.70 -13.23 -22.13
CA GLU A 254 -1.50 -13.69 -20.76
C GLU A 254 -1.32 -12.51 -19.80
N GLY A 255 -1.68 -12.71 -18.54
CA GLY A 255 -1.66 -11.70 -17.51
C GLY A 255 -2.65 -11.99 -16.39
N ALA A 256 -2.66 -11.10 -15.42
CA ALA A 256 -3.59 -11.13 -14.30
C ALA A 256 -3.92 -9.72 -13.82
N GLY A 257 -5.08 -9.59 -13.19
CA GLY A 257 -5.51 -8.38 -12.51
C GLY A 257 -6.33 -8.72 -11.28
N LEU A 258 -6.22 -7.88 -10.26
CA LEU A 258 -7.05 -7.91 -9.06
C LEU A 258 -7.53 -6.52 -8.68
N VAL A 259 -8.72 -6.47 -8.12
CA VAL A 259 -9.28 -5.30 -7.44
C VAL A 259 -9.62 -5.64 -5.99
N LEU A 260 -9.43 -4.67 -5.11
CA LEU A 260 -9.85 -4.72 -3.72
C LEU A 260 -11.17 -3.96 -3.57
N LEU A 261 -12.17 -4.65 -3.03
CA LEU A 261 -13.56 -4.19 -2.99
C LEU A 261 -14.05 -4.08 -1.54
N LYS A 262 -14.74 -2.99 -1.22
CA LYS A 262 -15.36 -2.73 0.09
C LYS A 262 -16.73 -2.05 -0.10
N PRO A 263 -17.74 -2.27 0.77
CA PRO A 263 -18.95 -1.44 0.76
C PRO A 263 -18.59 0.05 0.83
N LEU A 264 -19.21 0.88 -0.02
CA LEU A 264 -18.80 2.28 -0.19
C LEU A 264 -18.90 3.09 1.12
N ASP A 265 -19.96 2.88 1.88
CA ASP A 265 -20.16 3.52 3.19
C ASP A 265 -19.03 3.22 4.17
N ARG A 266 -18.56 1.98 4.20
CA ARG A 266 -17.41 1.56 5.02
C ARG A 266 -16.11 2.13 4.47
N ALA A 267 -15.92 2.13 3.16
CA ALA A 267 -14.73 2.73 2.54
C ALA A 267 -14.58 4.22 2.90
N LEU A 268 -15.69 4.96 2.85
CA LEU A 268 -15.71 6.38 3.24
C LEU A 268 -15.49 6.55 4.75
N ALA A 269 -16.09 5.70 5.59
CA ALA A 269 -15.90 5.75 7.04
C ALA A 269 -14.46 5.44 7.47
N ASP A 270 -13.80 4.53 6.75
CA ASP A 270 -12.42 4.13 7.02
C ASP A 270 -11.39 5.11 6.40
N GLY A 271 -11.84 6.10 5.62
CA GLY A 271 -10.96 7.06 4.94
C GLY A 271 -10.19 6.47 3.75
N ASP A 272 -10.71 5.39 3.14
CA ASP A 272 -10.08 4.74 2.00
C ASP A 272 -10.12 5.64 0.77
N ARG A 273 -9.09 5.51 -0.07
CA ARG A 273 -9.15 6.04 -1.43
C ARG A 273 -10.11 5.20 -2.26
N VAL A 274 -11.09 5.83 -2.88
CA VAL A 274 -12.02 5.19 -3.82
C VAL A 274 -11.65 5.59 -5.25
N TYR A 275 -11.31 4.61 -6.09
CA TYR A 275 -11.01 4.86 -7.51
C TYR A 275 -12.29 5.01 -8.34
N ALA A 276 -13.26 4.13 -8.10
CA ALA A 276 -14.56 4.09 -8.76
C ALA A 276 -15.54 3.29 -7.89
N VAL A 277 -16.82 3.35 -8.24
CA VAL A 277 -17.90 2.64 -7.55
C VAL A 277 -18.60 1.67 -8.50
N ILE A 278 -18.65 0.40 -8.13
CA ILE A 278 -19.50 -0.59 -8.79
C ILE A 278 -20.94 -0.41 -8.28
N ARG A 279 -21.79 0.17 -9.12
CA ARG A 279 -23.20 0.42 -8.81
C ARG A 279 -24.05 -0.85 -8.98
N GLY A 280 -23.77 -1.62 -10.01
CA GLY A 280 -24.52 -2.85 -10.28
C GLY A 280 -23.78 -3.78 -11.22
N SER A 281 -24.12 -5.07 -11.13
CA SER A 281 -23.61 -6.10 -12.02
C SER A 281 -24.66 -7.19 -12.25
N ALA A 282 -24.59 -7.83 -13.41
CA ALA A 282 -25.46 -8.93 -13.77
C ALA A 282 -24.69 -10.04 -14.48
N VAL A 283 -25.16 -11.28 -14.27
CA VAL A 283 -24.68 -12.48 -14.95
C VAL A 283 -25.89 -13.25 -15.46
N ASN A 284 -25.85 -13.75 -16.70
CA ASN A 284 -26.87 -14.65 -17.25
C ASN A 284 -26.22 -15.69 -18.18
N ASN A 285 -27.05 -16.45 -18.92
CA ASN A 285 -26.59 -17.37 -19.94
C ASN A 285 -27.38 -17.21 -21.25
N ASP A 286 -26.72 -17.45 -22.38
CA ASP A 286 -27.30 -17.42 -23.72
C ASP A 286 -28.43 -18.44 -23.92
N GLY A 287 -28.43 -19.54 -23.15
CA GLY A 287 -29.37 -20.64 -23.31
C GLY A 287 -29.17 -21.35 -24.64
N THR A 288 -30.25 -21.62 -25.36
CA THR A 288 -30.18 -22.28 -26.68
C THR A 288 -29.98 -21.25 -27.80
N THR A 289 -28.80 -21.28 -28.44
CA THR A 289 -28.48 -20.52 -29.65
C THR A 289 -28.31 -21.47 -30.85
N GLN A 290 -27.85 -20.97 -32.01
CA GLN A 290 -27.64 -21.80 -33.21
C GLN A 290 -26.50 -22.82 -33.08
N GLY A 291 -25.68 -22.69 -32.04
CA GLY A 291 -24.63 -23.64 -31.68
C GLY A 291 -24.03 -23.23 -30.34
N LEU A 292 -23.48 -24.18 -29.57
CA LEU A 292 -23.03 -23.95 -28.19
C LEU A 292 -22.17 -22.68 -28.01
N THR A 293 -21.35 -22.37 -29.01
CA THR A 293 -20.38 -21.26 -28.97
C THR A 293 -20.79 -20.02 -29.76
N VAL A 294 -22.01 -20.01 -30.31
CA VAL A 294 -22.57 -18.86 -31.02
C VAL A 294 -23.23 -17.93 -30.00
N PRO A 295 -22.81 -16.65 -29.91
CA PRO A 295 -23.31 -15.73 -28.90
C PRO A 295 -24.79 -15.35 -29.09
N GLY A 296 -25.50 -15.14 -27.98
CA GLY A 296 -26.91 -14.80 -27.96
C GLY A 296 -27.21 -13.30 -27.80
N ARG A 297 -27.58 -12.60 -28.88
CA ARG A 297 -27.93 -11.16 -28.85
C ARG A 297 -28.91 -10.78 -27.73
N ARG A 298 -30.02 -11.52 -27.60
CA ARG A 298 -31.06 -11.22 -26.59
C ARG A 298 -30.56 -11.39 -25.16
N ALA A 299 -29.68 -12.36 -24.93
CA ALA A 299 -29.10 -12.60 -23.62
C ALA A 299 -28.06 -11.52 -23.27
N GLN A 300 -27.24 -11.08 -24.24
CA GLN A 300 -26.34 -9.94 -24.07
C GLN A 300 -27.13 -8.64 -23.78
N GLU A 301 -28.22 -8.36 -24.51
CA GLU A 301 -29.08 -7.22 -24.21
C GLU A 301 -29.68 -7.33 -22.79
N ALA A 302 -30.16 -8.52 -22.42
CA ALA A 302 -30.77 -8.76 -21.12
C ALA A 302 -29.80 -8.60 -19.94
N VAL A 303 -28.53 -9.01 -20.08
CA VAL A 303 -27.52 -8.84 -19.03
C VAL A 303 -27.15 -7.36 -18.85
N VAL A 304 -27.00 -6.61 -19.94
CA VAL A 304 -26.72 -5.16 -19.89
C VAL A 304 -27.87 -4.44 -19.20
N ARG A 305 -29.12 -4.67 -19.64
CA ARG A 305 -30.31 -4.10 -18.99
C ARG A 305 -30.45 -4.56 -17.53
N GLY A 306 -30.06 -5.79 -17.22
CA GLY A 306 -30.07 -6.33 -15.86
C GLY A 306 -29.13 -5.58 -14.94
N ALA A 307 -27.91 -5.30 -15.41
CA ALA A 307 -26.90 -4.54 -14.66
C ALA A 307 -27.34 -3.08 -14.46
N LEU A 308 -27.87 -2.41 -15.49
CA LEU A 308 -28.44 -1.07 -15.39
C LEU A 308 -29.57 -0.97 -14.36
N ARG A 309 -30.53 -1.90 -14.39
CA ARG A 309 -31.61 -1.96 -13.39
C ARG A 309 -31.09 -2.13 -11.97
N ARG A 310 -30.10 -2.99 -11.76
CA ARG A 310 -29.47 -3.20 -10.44
C ARG A 310 -28.64 -2.00 -9.98
N ALA A 311 -28.08 -1.24 -10.92
CA ALA A 311 -27.34 -0.02 -10.64
C ALA A 311 -28.25 1.19 -10.36
N GLY A 312 -29.53 1.12 -10.77
CA GLY A 312 -30.44 2.28 -10.76
C GLY A 312 -30.03 3.35 -11.78
N VAL A 313 -29.38 2.95 -12.87
CA VAL A 313 -28.79 3.82 -13.90
C VAL A 313 -29.57 3.68 -15.21
N GLN A 314 -29.80 4.77 -15.93
CA GLN A 314 -30.45 4.75 -17.25
C GLN A 314 -29.40 4.59 -18.36
N GLY A 315 -29.80 4.07 -19.52
CA GLY A 315 -28.87 3.87 -20.64
C GLY A 315 -28.17 5.16 -21.04
N ARG A 316 -28.92 6.26 -21.18
CA ARG A 316 -28.40 7.61 -21.50
C ARG A 316 -27.36 8.18 -20.54
N ASP A 317 -27.27 7.66 -19.33
CA ASP A 317 -26.30 8.12 -18.33
C ASP A 317 -24.94 7.44 -18.54
N VAL A 318 -24.90 6.28 -19.20
CA VAL A 318 -23.66 5.57 -19.53
C VAL A 318 -22.96 6.29 -20.67
N GLN A 319 -21.73 6.71 -20.43
CA GLN A 319 -20.96 7.50 -21.41
C GLN A 319 -19.96 6.66 -22.20
N TYR A 320 -19.46 5.59 -21.58
CA TYR A 320 -18.47 4.69 -22.16
C TYR A 320 -18.81 3.23 -21.90
N VAL A 321 -18.54 2.34 -22.86
CA VAL A 321 -18.55 0.89 -22.62
C VAL A 321 -17.24 0.26 -23.07
N GLU A 322 -16.57 -0.38 -22.10
CA GLU A 322 -15.50 -1.33 -22.36
C GLU A 322 -16.11 -2.66 -22.81
N LEU A 323 -15.95 -2.94 -24.10
CA LEU A 323 -16.57 -4.07 -24.78
C LEU A 323 -15.90 -5.40 -24.40
N HIS A 324 -16.64 -6.49 -24.61
CA HIS A 324 -16.01 -7.79 -24.78
C HIS A 324 -15.15 -7.79 -26.04
N GLY A 325 -15.65 -7.27 -27.18
CA GLY A 325 -14.87 -6.76 -28.31
C GLY A 325 -13.66 -7.61 -28.70
N THR A 326 -13.91 -8.83 -29.18
CA THR A 326 -12.88 -9.81 -29.55
C THR A 326 -12.39 -9.67 -30.98
N GLY A 327 -13.03 -8.86 -31.83
CA GLY A 327 -12.65 -8.75 -33.24
C GLY A 327 -13.11 -9.96 -34.06
N THR A 328 -14.21 -10.62 -33.63
CA THR A 328 -14.69 -11.83 -34.30
C THR A 328 -15.77 -11.50 -35.34
N PRO A 329 -15.81 -12.20 -36.50
CA PRO A 329 -16.82 -11.94 -37.51
C PRO A 329 -18.26 -12.10 -37.03
N VAL A 330 -18.52 -12.97 -36.05
CA VAL A 330 -19.88 -13.23 -35.53
C VAL A 330 -20.15 -12.47 -34.24
N GLY A 331 -19.19 -12.40 -33.32
CA GLY A 331 -19.38 -11.79 -32.01
C GLY A 331 -19.55 -10.28 -32.08
N ASP A 332 -18.73 -9.58 -32.87
CA ASP A 332 -18.75 -8.13 -32.94
C ASP A 332 -20.12 -7.55 -33.38
N PRO A 333 -20.78 -8.05 -34.45
CA PRO A 333 -22.13 -7.60 -34.78
C PRO A 333 -23.19 -7.95 -33.74
N VAL A 334 -23.06 -9.09 -33.06
CA VAL A 334 -24.00 -9.51 -32.01
C VAL A 334 -23.90 -8.59 -30.80
N GLU A 335 -22.68 -8.27 -30.36
CA GLU A 335 -22.42 -7.36 -29.26
C GLU A 335 -22.89 -5.93 -29.57
N ALA A 336 -22.53 -5.40 -30.75
CA ALA A 336 -22.95 -4.06 -31.15
C ALA A 336 -24.49 -3.94 -31.21
N ALA A 337 -25.18 -4.94 -31.78
CA ALA A 337 -26.64 -4.93 -31.85
C ALA A 337 -27.33 -5.12 -30.50
N ALA A 338 -26.70 -5.82 -29.55
CA ALA A 338 -27.19 -5.95 -28.19
C ALA A 338 -26.99 -4.64 -27.40
N LEU A 339 -25.82 -4.03 -27.51
CA LEU A 339 -25.48 -2.78 -26.84
C LEU A 339 -26.29 -1.59 -27.39
N GLY A 340 -26.42 -1.49 -28.71
CA GLY A 340 -27.27 -0.48 -29.35
C GLY A 340 -28.73 -0.59 -28.90
N ALA A 341 -29.26 -1.80 -28.72
CA ALA A 341 -30.61 -1.98 -28.18
C ALA A 341 -30.70 -1.65 -26.67
N ALA A 342 -29.72 -2.03 -25.87
CA ALA A 342 -29.76 -1.85 -24.42
C ALA A 342 -29.47 -0.42 -23.95
N VAL A 343 -28.54 0.27 -24.63
CA VAL A 343 -27.98 1.56 -24.22
C VAL A 343 -28.05 2.56 -25.37
N GLY A 344 -27.55 2.21 -26.56
CA GLY A 344 -27.44 3.16 -27.68
C GLY A 344 -28.78 3.81 -28.09
N SER A 345 -29.89 3.08 -27.99
CA SER A 345 -31.24 3.62 -28.28
C SER A 345 -31.70 4.72 -27.32
N ASP A 346 -31.06 4.85 -26.15
CA ASP A 346 -31.31 5.95 -25.21
C ASP A 346 -30.43 7.18 -25.50
N HIS A 347 -29.47 7.08 -26.44
CA HIS A 347 -28.61 8.18 -26.87
C HIS A 347 -29.16 8.90 -28.09
N GLU A 348 -28.78 10.17 -28.23
CA GLU A 348 -29.02 10.95 -29.45
C GLU A 348 -27.94 10.62 -30.50
N ALA A 349 -28.30 10.60 -31.78
CA ALA A 349 -27.34 10.37 -32.87
C ALA A 349 -26.16 11.36 -32.89
N ALA A 350 -26.38 12.59 -32.42
CA ALA A 350 -25.34 13.62 -32.31
C ALA A 350 -24.38 13.41 -31.12
N SER A 351 -24.74 12.54 -30.16
CA SER A 351 -23.97 12.23 -28.96
C SER A 351 -23.98 10.71 -28.69
N PRO A 352 -23.36 9.91 -29.59
CA PRO A 352 -23.38 8.46 -29.51
C PRO A 352 -22.64 7.94 -28.28
N LEU A 353 -22.99 6.73 -27.86
CA LEU A 353 -22.26 6.00 -26.82
C LEU A 353 -20.84 5.68 -27.30
N VAL A 354 -19.84 6.07 -26.51
CA VAL A 354 -18.43 5.78 -26.82
C VAL A 354 -18.07 4.37 -26.38
N VAL A 355 -17.33 3.64 -27.21
CA VAL A 355 -16.93 2.25 -26.94
C VAL A 355 -15.46 2.00 -27.26
N GLY A 356 -14.88 1.00 -26.60
CA GLY A 356 -13.50 0.55 -26.85
C GLY A 356 -13.23 -0.83 -26.25
N SER A 357 -12.03 -1.38 -26.51
CA SER A 357 -11.62 -2.68 -25.95
C SER A 357 -10.11 -2.71 -25.69
N ALA A 358 -9.69 -3.06 -24.47
CA ALA A 358 -8.30 -3.27 -24.08
C ALA A 358 -7.63 -4.40 -24.87
N LYS A 359 -8.44 -5.30 -25.46
CA LYS A 359 -7.93 -6.45 -26.23
C LYS A 359 -7.19 -6.02 -27.49
N THR A 360 -7.41 -4.79 -27.95
CA THR A 360 -6.66 -4.22 -29.07
C THR A 360 -5.22 -3.87 -28.71
N ASN A 361 -4.91 -3.72 -27.41
CA ASN A 361 -3.59 -3.38 -26.89
C ASN A 361 -2.85 -4.63 -26.38
N VAL A 362 -3.50 -5.42 -25.53
CA VAL A 362 -2.86 -6.53 -24.80
C VAL A 362 -3.34 -7.92 -25.23
N GLY A 363 -4.21 -7.99 -26.24
CA GLY A 363 -4.84 -9.24 -26.65
C GLY A 363 -5.95 -9.70 -25.72
N HIS A 364 -6.50 -10.87 -26.00
CA HIS A 364 -7.54 -11.48 -25.21
C HIS A 364 -6.94 -12.35 -24.10
N LEU A 365 -6.93 -11.83 -22.87
CA LEU A 365 -6.43 -12.53 -21.69
C LEU A 365 -7.41 -13.57 -21.12
N GLU A 366 -8.34 -14.07 -21.93
CA GLU A 366 -9.26 -15.18 -21.60
C GLU A 366 -9.85 -15.09 -20.18
N GLY A 367 -9.37 -15.90 -19.21
CA GLY A 367 -9.85 -15.89 -17.82
C GLY A 367 -9.72 -14.54 -17.11
N ALA A 368 -8.71 -13.75 -17.47
CA ALA A 368 -8.43 -12.41 -16.94
C ALA A 368 -8.98 -11.27 -17.83
N ALA A 369 -9.67 -11.55 -18.93
CA ALA A 369 -10.08 -10.51 -19.88
C ALA A 369 -11.06 -9.48 -19.29
N GLY A 370 -11.99 -9.93 -18.45
CA GLY A 370 -12.98 -9.06 -17.81
C GLY A 370 -12.34 -8.11 -16.80
N ILE A 371 -11.40 -8.60 -15.98
CA ILE A 371 -10.71 -7.75 -15.00
C ILE A 371 -9.78 -6.72 -15.67
N THR A 372 -9.12 -7.08 -16.79
CA THR A 372 -8.32 -6.13 -17.57
C THR A 372 -9.17 -4.97 -18.10
N GLY A 373 -10.34 -5.28 -18.66
CA GLY A 373 -11.29 -4.26 -19.11
C GLY A 373 -11.81 -3.40 -17.94
N LEU A 374 -12.12 -4.01 -16.80
CA LEU A 374 -12.55 -3.30 -15.60
C LEU A 374 -11.47 -2.34 -15.08
N ILE A 375 -10.21 -2.77 -15.01
CA ILE A 375 -9.09 -1.92 -14.59
C ILE A 375 -8.93 -0.74 -15.57
N LYS A 376 -8.99 -0.96 -16.90
CA LYS A 376 -8.97 0.13 -17.89
C LYS A 376 -10.10 1.13 -17.65
N ALA A 377 -11.33 0.67 -17.43
CA ALA A 377 -12.48 1.55 -17.18
C ALA A 377 -12.32 2.35 -15.88
N VAL A 378 -11.86 1.71 -14.80
CA VAL A 378 -11.57 2.38 -13.51
C VAL A 378 -10.48 3.45 -13.68
N LEU A 379 -9.39 3.15 -14.40
CA LEU A 379 -8.34 4.12 -14.70
C LEU A 379 -8.86 5.28 -15.54
N SER A 380 -9.70 5.01 -16.54
CA SER A 380 -10.31 6.03 -17.40
C SER A 380 -11.21 7.00 -16.61
N ILE A 381 -11.95 6.49 -15.62
CA ILE A 381 -12.72 7.30 -14.66
C ILE A 381 -11.79 8.12 -13.78
N THR A 382 -10.78 7.47 -13.18
CA THR A 382 -9.83 8.10 -12.24
C THR A 382 -9.07 9.26 -12.88
N HIS A 383 -8.63 9.08 -14.12
CA HIS A 383 -7.92 10.09 -14.89
C HIS A 383 -8.84 11.00 -15.70
N ARG A 384 -10.16 10.77 -15.66
CA ARG A 384 -11.19 11.50 -16.44
C ARG A 384 -10.85 11.60 -17.93
N LEU A 385 -10.29 10.54 -18.51
CA LEU A 385 -9.84 10.52 -19.91
C LEU A 385 -10.12 9.13 -20.53
N LEU A 386 -10.44 9.08 -21.82
CA LEU A 386 -10.68 7.84 -22.55
C LEU A 386 -9.48 7.51 -23.48
N PRO A 387 -8.83 6.35 -23.31
CA PRO A 387 -7.74 5.93 -24.18
C PRO A 387 -8.24 5.38 -25.53
N PRO A 388 -7.41 5.41 -26.60
CA PRO A 388 -7.76 4.88 -27.90
C PRO A 388 -7.93 3.35 -27.89
N SER A 389 -8.92 2.87 -28.64
CA SER A 389 -9.03 1.47 -29.08
C SER A 389 -8.30 1.33 -30.41
N LEU A 390 -7.34 0.42 -30.49
CA LEU A 390 -6.49 0.25 -31.65
C LEU A 390 -7.19 -0.55 -32.76
N ASN A 391 -6.56 -0.59 -33.94
CA ASN A 391 -6.93 -1.45 -35.08
C ASN A 391 -8.30 -1.19 -35.72
N PHE A 392 -8.97 -0.08 -35.38
CA PHE A 392 -10.20 0.38 -36.01
C PHE A 392 -9.91 1.46 -37.06
N THR A 393 -10.14 1.14 -38.34
CA THR A 393 -9.88 2.00 -39.50
C THR A 393 -11.08 2.06 -40.43
N THR A 394 -11.68 0.91 -40.75
CA THR A 394 -12.86 0.83 -41.60
C THR A 394 -13.99 0.14 -40.83
N PRO A 395 -15.13 0.81 -40.60
CA PRO A 395 -16.26 0.20 -39.90
C PRO A 395 -16.71 -1.11 -40.56
N ASN A 396 -17.01 -2.13 -39.76
CA ASN A 396 -17.55 -3.38 -40.27
C ASN A 396 -18.95 -3.15 -40.89
N PRO A 397 -19.18 -3.51 -42.17
CA PRO A 397 -20.45 -3.24 -42.86
C PRO A 397 -21.66 -3.97 -42.27
N ARG A 398 -21.43 -4.98 -41.42
CA ARG A 398 -22.49 -5.68 -40.67
C ARG A 398 -22.87 -4.98 -39.36
N ILE A 399 -22.20 -3.88 -39.02
CA ILE A 399 -22.42 -3.10 -37.81
C ILE A 399 -22.81 -1.69 -38.22
N PRO A 400 -24.11 -1.35 -38.26
CA PRO A 400 -24.56 -0.01 -38.60
C PRO A 400 -24.36 0.92 -37.39
N LEU A 401 -23.11 1.33 -37.13
CA LEU A 401 -22.71 2.11 -35.95
C LEU A 401 -23.57 3.37 -35.75
N ASP A 402 -23.85 4.10 -36.83
CA ASP A 402 -24.67 5.31 -36.78
C ASP A 402 -26.12 5.01 -36.38
N GLU A 403 -26.72 3.92 -36.86
CA GLU A 403 -28.09 3.50 -36.49
C GLU A 403 -28.16 2.97 -35.06
N LEU A 404 -27.05 2.42 -34.56
CA LEU A 404 -26.92 1.91 -33.19
C LEU A 404 -26.50 2.99 -32.18
N HIS A 405 -26.23 4.22 -32.66
CA HIS A 405 -25.68 5.33 -31.88
C HIS A 405 -24.40 4.95 -31.11
N LEU A 406 -23.48 4.26 -31.78
CA LEU A 406 -22.19 3.81 -31.22
C LEU A 406 -21.02 4.51 -31.91
N LYS A 407 -19.98 4.87 -31.15
CA LYS A 407 -18.74 5.44 -31.69
C LYS A 407 -17.52 4.80 -31.04
N VAL A 408 -16.59 4.29 -31.85
CA VAL A 408 -15.32 3.74 -31.35
C VAL A 408 -14.38 4.88 -30.97
N GLN A 409 -13.78 4.82 -29.78
CA GLN A 409 -12.74 5.76 -29.36
C GLN A 409 -11.44 5.43 -30.09
N THR A 410 -10.96 6.30 -30.97
CA THR A 410 -9.74 6.06 -31.80
C THR A 410 -8.53 6.88 -31.40
N GLU A 411 -8.72 7.92 -30.59
CA GLU A 411 -7.67 8.83 -30.10
C GLU A 411 -7.88 9.07 -28.60
N PRO A 412 -6.85 9.45 -27.82
CA PRO A 412 -7.04 9.90 -26.45
C PRO A 412 -7.96 11.13 -26.42
N GLY A 413 -8.97 11.14 -25.55
CA GLY A 413 -9.90 12.28 -25.48
C GLY A 413 -10.77 12.31 -24.23
N ASP A 414 -11.40 13.46 -24.01
CA ASP A 414 -12.29 13.67 -22.87
C ASP A 414 -13.53 12.76 -22.92
N TRP A 415 -14.16 12.60 -21.76
CA TRP A 415 -15.47 11.96 -21.69
C TRP A 415 -16.52 12.79 -22.43
N PRO A 416 -17.54 12.18 -23.06
CA PRO A 416 -18.59 12.90 -23.79
C PRO A 416 -19.29 14.01 -22.99
N HIS A 417 -19.53 13.77 -21.70
CA HIS A 417 -20.17 14.71 -20.78
C HIS A 417 -19.37 14.78 -19.46
N PRO A 418 -18.25 15.54 -19.44
CA PRO A 418 -17.36 15.58 -18.29
C PRO A 418 -17.94 16.34 -17.09
N ASP A 419 -19.02 17.10 -17.29
CA ASP A 419 -19.74 17.84 -16.24
C ASP A 419 -20.78 16.98 -15.50
N ARG A 420 -20.96 15.71 -15.91
CA ARG A 420 -21.87 14.75 -15.28
C ARG A 420 -21.06 13.64 -14.62
N PRO A 421 -21.67 12.86 -13.70
CA PRO A 421 -21.05 11.66 -13.19
C PRO A 421 -20.57 10.75 -14.33
N LEU A 422 -19.29 10.39 -14.30
CA LEU A 422 -18.71 9.50 -15.30
C LEU A 422 -19.19 8.08 -15.02
N ILE A 423 -19.99 7.53 -15.94
CA ILE A 423 -20.56 6.19 -15.81
C ILE A 423 -20.10 5.34 -17.00
N ALA A 424 -19.60 4.14 -16.68
CA ALA A 424 -19.07 3.20 -17.65
C ALA A 424 -19.69 1.80 -17.51
N GLY A 425 -19.90 1.13 -18.64
CA GLY A 425 -20.20 -0.31 -18.66
C GLY A 425 -18.94 -1.14 -18.97
N VAL A 426 -18.86 -2.35 -18.43
CA VAL A 426 -17.81 -3.34 -18.78
C VAL A 426 -18.47 -4.66 -19.09
N SER A 427 -18.21 -5.20 -20.28
CA SER A 427 -18.78 -6.47 -20.77
C SER A 427 -17.75 -7.58 -20.85
N SER A 428 -18.14 -8.81 -20.47
CA SER A 428 -17.39 -10.01 -20.83
C SER A 428 -18.31 -11.20 -21.09
N PHE A 429 -18.13 -11.87 -22.22
CA PHE A 429 -19.01 -12.95 -22.70
C PHE A 429 -18.20 -14.22 -22.90
N GLY A 430 -18.60 -15.30 -22.24
CA GLY A 430 -17.93 -16.60 -22.31
C GLY A 430 -18.45 -17.46 -23.46
N MET A 431 -17.57 -18.26 -24.05
CA MET A 431 -17.92 -19.17 -25.17
C MET A 431 -18.96 -20.25 -24.83
N GLY A 432 -19.23 -20.51 -23.55
CA GLY A 432 -20.32 -21.39 -23.09
C GLY A 432 -21.65 -20.65 -22.87
N GLY A 433 -21.73 -19.39 -23.29
CA GLY A 433 -22.92 -18.55 -23.19
C GLY A 433 -23.07 -17.74 -21.90
N THR A 434 -22.19 -17.93 -20.90
CA THR A 434 -22.24 -17.13 -19.66
C THR A 434 -21.80 -15.71 -19.94
N ASN A 435 -22.68 -14.74 -19.71
CA ASN A 435 -22.42 -13.32 -19.94
C ASN A 435 -22.36 -12.57 -18.63
N ALA A 436 -21.46 -11.59 -18.52
CA ALA A 436 -21.36 -10.68 -17.39
C ALA A 436 -21.30 -9.23 -17.87
N HIS A 437 -21.96 -8.33 -17.12
CA HIS A 437 -21.87 -6.89 -17.33
C HIS A 437 -21.82 -6.15 -15.99
N VAL A 438 -20.95 -5.14 -15.88
CA VAL A 438 -20.73 -4.33 -14.67
C VAL A 438 -20.92 -2.85 -15.02
N ILE A 439 -21.62 -2.10 -14.15
CA ILE A 439 -21.78 -0.65 -14.23
C ILE A 439 -20.89 0.01 -13.17
N LEU A 440 -19.97 0.85 -13.64
CA LEU A 440 -19.06 1.68 -12.85
C LEU A 440 -19.54 3.13 -12.86
N GLU A 441 -19.29 3.83 -11.76
CA GLU A 441 -19.50 5.26 -11.60
C GLU A 441 -18.25 5.90 -10.96
N GLU A 442 -18.02 7.18 -11.24
CA GLU A 442 -16.97 7.94 -10.57
C GLU A 442 -17.09 7.91 -9.05
N ALA A 443 -15.95 7.98 -8.37
CA ALA A 443 -15.92 8.08 -6.92
C ALA A 443 -16.63 9.37 -6.47
N PRO A 444 -17.36 9.35 -5.33
CA PRO A 444 -17.87 10.58 -4.74
C PRO A 444 -16.73 11.58 -4.55
N ALA A 445 -16.99 12.86 -4.80
CA ALA A 445 -16.02 13.90 -4.52
C ALA A 445 -15.56 13.76 -3.07
N ALA A 446 -14.23 13.59 -2.87
CA ALA A 446 -13.67 13.60 -1.54
C ALA A 446 -14.10 14.93 -0.87
N PRO A 447 -14.56 14.92 0.39
CA PRO A 447 -14.77 16.15 1.12
C PRO A 447 -13.48 16.96 0.99
N GLN A 448 -13.55 18.14 0.36
CA GLN A 448 -12.49 19.12 0.49
C GLN A 448 -12.53 19.55 1.95
N GLU A 449 -11.83 18.84 2.82
CA GLU A 449 -11.47 19.42 4.10
C GLU A 449 -10.75 20.74 3.77
N PRO A 450 -11.26 21.89 4.25
CA PRO A 450 -10.54 23.14 4.06
C PRO A 450 -9.13 22.86 4.56
N ALA A 451 -8.14 23.10 3.71
CA ALA A 451 -6.75 22.87 4.08
C ALA A 451 -6.53 23.58 5.41
N GLU A 452 -6.49 22.82 6.50
CA GLU A 452 -6.13 23.37 7.78
C GLU A 452 -4.80 24.07 7.55
N PRO A 453 -4.62 25.30 8.06
CA PRO A 453 -3.36 26.00 7.88
C PRO A 453 -2.27 25.03 8.32
N THR A 454 -1.51 24.50 7.35
CA THR A 454 -0.59 23.41 7.61
C THR A 454 0.33 23.93 8.70
N GLU A 455 0.28 23.33 9.89
CA GLU A 455 1.35 23.52 10.87
C GLU A 455 2.65 23.32 10.08
N ALA A 456 3.63 24.19 10.33
CA ALA A 456 4.88 24.17 9.58
C ALA A 456 5.38 22.72 9.55
N PRO A 457 5.66 22.14 8.36
CA PRO A 457 6.02 20.74 8.25
C PRO A 457 7.17 20.44 9.21
N PRO A 458 7.23 19.23 9.82
CA PRO A 458 8.26 18.89 10.77
C PRO A 458 9.64 19.26 10.22
N ALA A 459 10.47 19.89 11.05
CA ALA A 459 11.81 20.32 10.64
C ALA A 459 12.68 19.15 10.14
N VAL A 460 12.30 17.91 10.46
CA VAL A 460 12.96 16.66 10.09
C VAL A 460 11.89 15.61 9.79
N LEU A 461 12.03 14.91 8.65
CA LEU A 461 11.14 13.85 8.20
C LEU A 461 11.85 12.49 8.21
N PRO A 462 11.25 11.45 8.85
CA PRO A 462 11.70 10.07 8.71
C PRO A 462 10.99 9.36 7.56
N LEU A 463 11.74 8.69 6.68
CA LEU A 463 11.23 7.74 5.69
C LEU A 463 11.56 6.32 6.18
N PRO A 464 10.64 5.64 6.88
CA PRO A 464 10.84 4.25 7.26
C PRO A 464 10.64 3.35 6.04
N LEU A 465 11.59 2.46 5.81
CA LEU A 465 11.51 1.39 4.81
C LEU A 465 11.74 0.05 5.50
N SER A 466 11.08 -0.98 5.01
CA SER A 466 11.34 -2.34 5.48
C SER A 466 11.15 -3.37 4.38
N ALA A 467 11.82 -4.51 4.52
CA ALA A 467 11.67 -5.67 3.64
C ALA A 467 12.01 -6.97 4.37
N LYS A 468 11.76 -8.11 3.71
CA LYS A 468 12.12 -9.45 4.23
C LYS A 468 13.55 -9.89 3.92
N SER A 469 14.31 -9.08 3.20
CA SER A 469 15.73 -9.28 2.93
C SER A 469 16.45 -7.94 2.76
N GLU A 470 17.78 -7.95 2.90
CA GLU A 470 18.61 -6.77 2.66
C GLU A 470 18.55 -6.31 1.19
N GLU A 471 18.51 -7.25 0.25
CA GLU A 471 18.37 -6.96 -1.19
C GLU A 471 17.04 -6.26 -1.48
N ALA A 472 15.93 -6.78 -0.93
CA ALA A 472 14.62 -6.17 -1.12
C ALA A 472 14.53 -4.79 -0.45
N LEU A 473 15.21 -4.57 0.68
CA LEU A 473 15.27 -3.24 1.32
C LEU A 473 16.00 -2.22 0.41
N ARG A 474 17.09 -2.62 -0.23
CA ARG A 474 17.81 -1.79 -1.21
C ARG A 474 16.95 -1.51 -2.45
N ALA A 475 16.30 -2.53 -2.98
CA ALA A 475 15.38 -2.38 -4.12
C ALA A 475 14.24 -1.40 -3.78
N GLN A 476 13.69 -1.47 -2.57
CA GLN A 476 12.65 -0.55 -2.10
C GLN A 476 13.15 0.90 -1.99
N ALA A 477 14.40 1.10 -1.56
CA ALA A 477 15.03 2.43 -1.54
C ALA A 477 15.16 3.02 -2.95
N VAL A 478 15.57 2.21 -3.94
CA VAL A 478 15.64 2.59 -5.36
C VAL A 478 14.25 2.95 -5.89
N ALA A 479 13.25 2.12 -5.61
CA ALA A 479 11.87 2.34 -6.06
C ALA A 479 11.29 3.65 -5.49
N LEU A 480 11.48 3.91 -4.20
CA LEU A 480 11.03 5.15 -3.56
C LEU A 480 11.75 6.38 -4.11
N ARG A 481 13.07 6.27 -4.34
CA ARG A 481 13.86 7.34 -4.98
C ARG A 481 13.30 7.69 -6.36
N SER A 482 13.08 6.69 -7.21
CA SER A 482 12.51 6.87 -8.55
C SER A 482 11.09 7.48 -8.50
N ARG A 483 10.27 7.07 -7.53
CA ARG A 483 8.95 7.68 -7.32
C ARG A 483 9.04 9.16 -6.96
N MET A 484 9.96 9.53 -6.07
CA MET A 484 10.18 10.93 -5.71
C MET A 484 10.67 11.75 -6.90
N GLU A 485 11.55 11.21 -7.74
CA GLU A 485 12.08 11.90 -8.92
C GLU A 485 11.03 12.10 -10.02
N SER A 486 10.17 11.09 -10.24
CA SER A 486 9.11 11.13 -11.26
C SER A 486 7.93 12.04 -10.89
N ASP A 487 7.72 12.33 -9.61
CA ASP A 487 6.67 13.25 -9.14
C ASP A 487 7.24 14.32 -8.19
N PRO A 488 7.72 15.44 -8.76
CA PRO A 488 8.18 16.58 -7.96
C PRO A 488 7.07 17.24 -7.12
N SER A 489 5.79 17.02 -7.47
CA SER A 489 4.65 17.63 -6.77
C SER A 489 4.29 16.91 -5.47
N ALA A 490 4.67 15.63 -5.33
CA ALA A 490 4.46 14.86 -4.11
C ALA A 490 5.12 15.53 -2.90
N ARG A 491 4.38 15.77 -1.83
CA ARG A 491 4.95 16.37 -0.63
C ARG A 491 5.72 15.31 0.17
N PRO A 492 6.99 15.54 0.55
CA PRO A 492 7.76 14.55 1.32
C PRO A 492 7.10 14.11 2.64
N VAL A 493 6.32 15.00 3.27
CA VAL A 493 5.57 14.68 4.50
C VAL A 493 4.48 13.62 4.25
N ASP A 494 3.79 13.67 3.12
CA ASP A 494 2.76 12.69 2.77
C ASP A 494 3.37 11.31 2.49
N LEU A 495 4.57 11.30 1.91
CA LEU A 495 5.34 10.07 1.69
C LEU A 495 5.79 9.46 3.02
N ALA A 496 6.36 10.27 3.92
CA ALA A 496 6.76 9.84 5.26
C ALA A 496 5.58 9.25 6.04
N TYR A 497 4.45 9.97 6.06
CA TYR A 497 3.21 9.51 6.69
C TYR A 497 2.72 8.19 6.10
N SER A 498 2.65 8.08 4.76
CA SER A 498 2.18 6.87 4.08
C SER A 498 3.07 5.67 4.38
N LEU A 499 4.39 5.83 4.33
CA LEU A 499 5.34 4.76 4.64
C LEU A 499 5.22 4.27 6.10
N ALA A 500 4.98 5.19 7.04
CA ALA A 500 4.87 4.86 8.45
C ALA A 500 3.54 4.19 8.83
N THR A 501 2.45 4.49 8.11
CA THR A 501 1.09 4.12 8.53
C THR A 501 0.40 3.10 7.63
N THR A 502 0.87 2.91 6.40
CA THR A 502 0.17 2.10 5.37
C THR A 502 1.00 0.95 4.82
N ARG A 503 2.16 0.66 5.42
CA ARG A 503 3.07 -0.42 5.00
C ARG A 503 3.42 -1.35 6.14
N THR A 504 3.49 -2.64 5.83
CA THR A 504 3.91 -3.67 6.79
C THR A 504 5.36 -3.44 7.21
N ALA A 505 5.63 -3.50 8.51
CA ALA A 505 6.98 -3.33 9.06
C ALA A 505 7.73 -4.66 9.20
N PHE A 506 8.49 -5.03 8.16
CA PHE A 506 9.30 -6.25 8.12
C PHE A 506 10.60 -6.18 8.93
N ASP A 507 11.36 -7.28 8.95
CA ASP A 507 12.53 -7.45 9.83
C ASP A 507 13.75 -6.63 9.39
N HIS A 508 14.02 -6.51 8.09
CA HIS A 508 15.10 -5.66 7.58
C HIS A 508 14.57 -4.25 7.43
N ARG A 509 15.07 -3.31 8.24
CA ARG A 509 14.58 -1.93 8.32
C ARG A 509 15.68 -0.94 8.00
N GLY A 510 15.31 0.11 7.29
CA GLY A 510 16.13 1.29 7.03
C GLY A 510 15.32 2.56 7.26
N VAL A 511 15.90 3.57 7.92
CA VAL A 511 15.24 4.87 8.10
C VAL A 511 16.14 5.96 7.52
N VAL A 512 15.62 6.68 6.53
CA VAL A 512 16.25 7.88 5.99
C VAL A 512 15.67 9.10 6.69
N VAL A 513 16.54 9.97 7.20
CA VAL A 513 16.14 11.18 7.94
C VAL A 513 16.65 12.41 7.19
N GLY A 514 15.76 13.35 6.87
CA GLY A 514 16.14 14.56 6.13
C GLY A 514 15.18 15.72 6.37
N ARG A 515 15.67 16.94 6.16
CA ARG A 515 14.90 18.19 6.32
C ARG A 515 14.27 18.67 5.03
N ASP A 516 14.79 18.20 3.91
CA ASP A 516 14.37 18.57 2.58
C ASP A 516 14.49 17.38 1.62
N ARG A 517 13.87 17.53 0.44
CA ARG A 517 13.84 16.51 -0.61
C ARG A 517 15.24 16.09 -1.07
N ALA A 518 16.21 17.00 -1.11
CA ALA A 518 17.57 16.68 -1.58
C ALA A 518 18.29 15.76 -0.59
N GLN A 519 18.18 16.05 0.71
CA GLN A 519 18.70 15.19 1.78
C GLN A 519 18.04 13.82 1.78
N LEU A 520 16.71 13.76 1.57
CA LEU A 520 15.98 12.49 1.50
C LEU A 520 16.42 11.64 0.31
N LEU A 521 16.59 12.24 -0.88
CA LEU A 521 17.09 11.53 -2.07
C LEU A 521 18.51 11.00 -1.86
N ALA A 522 19.40 11.82 -1.27
CA ALA A 522 20.77 11.40 -0.96
C ALA A 522 20.79 10.24 0.06
N GLY A 523 19.92 10.27 1.07
CA GLY A 523 19.81 9.19 2.04
C GLY A 523 19.24 7.90 1.45
N LEU A 524 18.28 7.99 0.51
CA LEU A 524 17.78 6.83 -0.21
C LEU A 524 18.86 6.19 -1.09
N GLU A 525 19.71 7.01 -1.73
CA GLU A 525 20.86 6.51 -2.49
C GLU A 525 21.89 5.82 -1.58
N ALA A 526 22.14 6.39 -0.40
CA ALA A 526 23.01 5.77 0.60
C ALA A 526 22.44 4.42 1.06
N LEU A 527 21.13 4.33 1.30
CA LEU A 527 20.48 3.07 1.68
C LEU A 527 20.54 2.03 0.56
N ALA A 528 20.29 2.44 -0.69
CA ALA A 528 20.37 1.58 -1.86
C ALA A 528 21.77 1.00 -2.08
N SER A 529 22.82 1.79 -1.82
CA SER A 529 24.23 1.40 -2.00
C SER A 529 24.86 0.73 -0.76
N GLY A 530 24.15 0.67 0.38
CA GLY A 530 24.70 0.18 1.65
C GLY A 530 25.74 1.12 2.29
N GLY A 531 25.70 2.41 1.94
CA GLY A 531 26.62 3.45 2.40
C GLY A 531 26.40 3.90 3.85
N ALA A 532 27.33 4.73 4.35
CA ALA A 532 27.24 5.34 5.68
C ALA A 532 26.16 6.45 5.73
N GLY A 533 25.65 6.77 6.93
CA GLY A 533 24.67 7.85 7.13
C GLY A 533 23.20 7.40 7.17
N VAL A 534 22.94 6.09 7.19
CA VAL A 534 21.59 5.50 7.29
C VAL A 534 21.50 4.62 8.54
N VAL A 535 20.39 4.70 9.26
CA VAL A 535 20.08 3.76 10.35
C VAL A 535 19.47 2.51 9.70
N GLN A 536 20.23 1.42 9.67
CA GLN A 536 19.78 0.13 9.15
C GLN A 536 20.04 -1.00 10.14
N GLY A 537 19.16 -2.00 10.16
CA GLY A 537 19.30 -3.16 11.02
C GLY A 537 18.31 -4.26 10.67
N ALA A 538 18.60 -5.48 11.12
CA ALA A 538 17.66 -6.59 11.07
C ALA A 538 17.13 -6.87 12.48
N VAL A 539 15.81 -6.93 12.64
CA VAL A 539 15.18 -7.37 13.88
C VAL A 539 15.36 -8.88 13.97
N SER A 540 16.08 -9.37 14.99
CA SER A 540 16.17 -10.81 15.24
C SER A 540 14.89 -11.27 15.96
N SER A 541 14.20 -12.26 15.39
CA SER A 541 13.03 -12.90 16.02
C SER A 541 13.35 -13.58 17.36
N SER A 542 14.64 -13.80 17.68
CA SER A 542 15.11 -14.34 18.96
C SER A 542 15.27 -13.30 20.08
N SER A 543 15.19 -12.00 19.77
CA SER A 543 15.08 -10.96 20.79
C SER A 543 13.61 -10.55 20.89
N ALA A 544 12.87 -11.17 21.81
CA ALA A 544 11.74 -10.46 22.41
C ALA A 544 12.26 -9.05 22.72
N ALA A 545 11.56 -8.01 22.24
CA ALA A 545 11.98 -6.62 22.46
C ALA A 545 12.44 -6.50 23.92
N GLY A 546 13.74 -6.25 24.12
CA GLY A 546 14.29 -6.20 25.47
C GLY A 546 13.52 -5.17 26.27
N LYS A 547 13.49 -5.32 27.60
CA LYS A 547 12.82 -4.33 28.45
C LYS A 547 13.40 -2.93 28.17
N LEU A 548 12.54 -1.95 27.94
CA LEU A 548 12.92 -0.58 27.67
C LEU A 548 13.10 0.18 28.99
N ALA A 549 14.26 0.81 29.18
CA ALA A 549 14.50 1.66 30.33
C ALA A 549 14.67 3.12 29.89
N PHE A 550 14.00 4.05 30.57
CA PHE A 550 14.25 5.49 30.43
C PHE A 550 15.17 5.96 31.55
N LEU A 551 16.23 6.68 31.17
CA LEU A 551 17.24 7.20 32.10
C LEU A 551 17.17 8.73 32.10
N PHE A 552 16.82 9.28 33.25
CA PHE A 552 16.66 10.72 33.49
C PHE A 552 18.00 11.33 33.92
N THR A 553 18.40 12.44 33.28
CA THR A 553 19.75 12.98 33.46
C THR A 553 19.90 13.76 34.77
N GLY A 554 21.15 13.86 35.24
CA GLY A 554 21.49 14.69 36.38
C GLY A 554 21.80 16.14 35.97
N GLN A 555 22.17 16.96 36.96
CA GLN A 555 22.71 18.30 36.68
C GLN A 555 24.04 18.19 35.91
N GLY A 556 24.20 19.04 34.89
CA GLY A 556 25.33 19.06 33.96
C GLY A 556 24.93 18.87 32.49
N ALA A 557 23.69 18.45 32.22
CA ALA A 557 23.14 18.31 30.87
C ALA A 557 22.49 19.60 30.32
N GLN A 558 22.27 20.59 31.17
CA GLN A 558 21.64 21.85 30.80
C GLN A 558 22.49 22.69 29.86
N ARG A 559 21.83 23.37 28.93
CA ARG A 559 22.41 24.35 28.01
C ARG A 559 21.40 25.45 27.72
N VAL A 560 21.90 26.63 27.36
CA VAL A 560 21.04 27.73 26.90
C VAL A 560 20.14 27.26 25.75
N GLY A 561 18.84 27.56 25.86
CA GLY A 561 17.82 27.20 24.88
C GLY A 561 17.53 25.71 24.76
N MET A 562 17.80 24.89 25.79
CA MET A 562 17.38 23.49 25.79
C MET A 562 15.85 23.36 25.66
N GLY A 563 15.39 22.45 24.80
CA GLY A 563 13.95 22.23 24.56
C GLY A 563 13.26 23.26 23.65
N ARG A 564 13.90 24.38 23.27
CA ARG A 564 13.26 25.47 22.49
C ARG A 564 12.69 25.03 21.13
N GLU A 565 13.45 24.26 20.36
CA GLU A 565 12.98 23.76 19.05
C GLU A 565 11.84 22.76 19.22
N LEU A 566 11.90 21.91 20.26
CA LEU A 566 10.85 20.93 20.57
C LEU A 566 9.56 21.63 21.00
N TYR A 567 9.66 22.65 21.85
CA TYR A 567 8.55 23.49 22.27
C TYR A 567 7.85 24.14 21.07
N ALA A 568 8.62 24.63 20.09
CA ALA A 568 8.05 25.24 18.89
C ALA A 568 7.41 24.22 17.93
N SER A 569 7.89 22.97 17.92
CA SER A 569 7.54 21.97 16.92
C SER A 569 6.50 20.94 17.39
N PHE A 570 6.38 20.72 18.70
CA PHE A 570 5.55 19.65 19.27
C PHE A 570 4.61 20.18 20.36
N PRO A 571 3.31 20.30 20.07
CA PRO A 571 2.31 20.77 21.03
C PRO A 571 2.29 19.96 22.34
N VAL A 572 2.50 18.64 22.28
CA VAL A 572 2.57 17.77 23.48
C VAL A 572 3.74 18.15 24.38
N PHE A 573 4.91 18.44 23.79
CA PHE A 573 6.08 18.90 24.54
C PHE A 573 5.78 20.27 25.16
N ALA A 574 5.25 21.20 24.38
CA ALA A 574 4.94 22.56 24.84
C ALA A 574 3.95 22.56 26.00
N ALA A 575 2.84 21.83 25.87
CA ALA A 575 1.83 21.69 26.92
C ALA A 575 2.42 21.10 28.20
N SER A 576 3.16 20.00 28.10
CA SER A 576 3.79 19.38 29.28
C SER A 576 4.85 20.28 29.93
N PHE A 577 5.59 21.06 29.14
CA PHE A 577 6.55 22.02 29.65
C PHE A 577 5.85 23.19 30.37
N ASP A 578 4.78 23.71 29.78
CA ASP A 578 4.02 24.84 30.33
C ASP A 578 3.32 24.46 31.65
N GLU A 579 2.82 23.24 31.78
CA GLU A 579 2.28 22.73 33.06
C GLU A 579 3.33 22.78 34.18
N VAL A 580 4.57 22.36 33.89
CA VAL A 580 5.68 22.42 34.86
C VAL A 580 6.06 23.88 35.16
N ALA A 581 6.18 24.71 34.11
CA ALA A 581 6.57 26.11 34.21
C ALA A 581 5.57 26.96 35.00
N GLU A 582 4.27 26.67 34.88
CA GLU A 582 3.22 27.35 35.65
C GLU A 582 3.37 27.08 37.16
N VAL A 583 3.58 25.81 37.54
CA VAL A 583 3.81 25.45 38.95
C VAL A 583 5.11 26.07 39.46
N TYR A 584 6.17 26.07 38.65
CA TYR A 584 7.43 26.75 38.96
C TYR A 584 7.22 28.24 39.22
N GLY A 585 6.51 28.93 38.33
CA GLY A 585 6.25 30.37 38.45
C GLY A 585 5.49 30.73 39.72
N ARG A 586 4.56 29.88 40.17
CA ARG A 586 3.86 30.05 41.46
C ARG A 586 4.79 29.89 42.67
N LEU A 587 5.81 29.05 42.59
CA LEU A 587 6.67 28.69 43.72
C LEU A 587 7.95 29.53 43.83
N ALA A 588 8.59 29.84 42.70
CA ALA A 588 9.87 30.52 42.63
C ALA A 588 9.76 31.98 42.14
N GLY A 589 8.67 32.34 41.47
CA GLY A 589 8.52 33.61 40.76
C GLY A 589 9.30 33.64 39.44
N GLY A 590 8.83 34.44 38.48
CA GLY A 590 9.46 34.57 37.16
C GLY A 590 9.08 33.48 36.14
N SER A 591 9.71 33.54 34.97
CA SER A 591 9.47 32.63 33.84
C SER A 591 10.60 31.62 33.73
N LEU A 592 10.29 30.33 33.94
CA LEU A 592 11.27 29.25 33.75
C LEU A 592 11.83 29.28 32.33
N ARG A 593 10.97 29.54 31.34
CA ARG A 593 11.36 29.60 29.92
C ARG A 593 12.39 30.70 29.65
N GLU A 594 12.17 31.90 30.16
CA GLU A 594 13.12 33.02 30.00
C GLU A 594 14.46 32.70 30.66
N ALA A 595 14.42 32.07 31.85
CA ALA A 595 15.63 31.66 32.56
C ALA A 595 16.43 30.60 31.76
N LEU A 596 15.75 29.65 31.10
CA LEU A 596 16.39 28.65 30.23
C LEU A 596 17.02 29.22 28.96
N ASP A 597 16.53 30.36 28.48
CA ASP A 597 17.06 31.08 27.30
C ASP A 597 18.21 32.04 27.66
N SER A 598 18.68 32.03 28.92
CA SER A 598 19.77 32.87 29.42
C SER A 598 20.86 32.06 30.12
N GLU A 599 21.98 32.71 30.46
CA GLU A 599 23.08 32.10 31.24
C GLU A 599 22.65 31.67 32.65
N GLU A 600 21.50 32.14 33.15
CA GLU A 600 20.95 31.73 34.45
C GLU A 600 20.70 30.21 34.52
N VAL A 601 20.50 29.56 33.36
CA VAL A 601 20.34 28.10 33.25
C VAL A 601 21.47 27.32 33.91
N HIS A 602 22.67 27.89 34.00
CA HIS A 602 23.81 27.23 34.62
C HIS A 602 23.80 27.28 36.16
N GLY A 603 23.01 28.17 36.76
CA GLY A 603 22.84 28.23 38.22
C GLY A 603 21.96 27.08 38.72
N THR A 604 22.36 26.38 39.78
CA THR A 604 21.65 25.17 40.29
C THR A 604 20.16 25.41 40.60
N GLY A 605 19.81 26.63 41.03
CA GLY A 605 18.42 27.04 41.31
C GLY A 605 17.51 27.03 40.08
N VAL A 606 18.06 27.24 38.88
CA VAL A 606 17.34 27.18 37.60
C VAL A 606 17.59 25.85 36.89
N ALA A 607 18.84 25.35 36.93
CA ALA A 607 19.24 24.12 36.25
C ALA A 607 18.36 22.92 36.66
N GLN A 608 18.13 22.72 37.96
CA GLN A 608 17.35 21.59 38.46
C GLN A 608 15.88 21.61 37.99
N PRO A 609 15.08 22.65 38.26
CA PRO A 609 13.70 22.71 37.76
C PRO A 609 13.62 22.76 36.24
N GLY A 610 14.61 23.37 35.58
CA GLY A 610 14.74 23.38 34.12
C GLY A 610 14.90 21.99 33.51
N LEU A 611 15.84 21.20 34.04
CA LEU A 611 16.07 19.81 33.61
C LEU A 611 14.83 18.96 33.86
N PHE A 612 14.20 19.07 35.04
CA PHE A 612 12.95 18.39 35.34
C PHE A 612 11.85 18.72 34.31
N ALA A 613 11.65 20.00 33.98
CA ALA A 613 10.65 20.41 33.00
C ALA A 613 10.91 19.82 31.61
N VAL A 614 12.15 19.89 31.12
CA VAL A 614 12.53 19.35 29.81
C VAL A 614 12.41 17.83 29.78
N GLU A 615 12.87 17.13 30.82
CA GLU A 615 12.84 15.67 30.86
C GLU A 615 11.42 15.11 30.96
N VAL A 616 10.54 15.73 31.75
CA VAL A 616 9.12 15.36 31.82
C VAL A 616 8.43 15.62 30.47
N ALA A 617 8.70 16.77 29.84
CA ALA A 617 8.15 17.08 28.53
C ALA A 617 8.66 16.12 27.43
N LEU A 618 9.94 15.73 27.46
CA LEU A 618 10.49 14.69 26.58
C LEU A 618 9.81 13.34 26.81
N TYR A 619 9.60 12.95 28.07
CA TYR A 619 8.88 11.72 28.38
C TYR A 619 7.46 11.73 27.81
N ARG A 620 6.70 12.81 28.02
CA ARG A 620 5.33 12.94 27.48
C ARG A 620 5.31 12.92 25.96
N LEU A 621 6.31 13.50 25.31
CA LEU A 621 6.45 13.43 23.85
C LEU A 621 6.65 11.97 23.39
N TRP A 622 7.57 11.22 23.99
CA TRP A 622 7.78 9.80 23.68
C TRP A 622 6.54 8.96 23.95
N GLU A 623 5.87 9.20 25.08
CA GLU A 623 4.64 8.52 25.45
C GLU A 623 3.52 8.76 24.42
N SER A 624 3.43 9.97 23.87
CA SER A 624 2.44 10.31 22.83
C SER A 624 2.65 9.55 21.53
N TRP A 625 3.87 9.09 21.26
CA TRP A 625 4.19 8.22 20.13
C TRP A 625 4.04 6.72 20.45
N GLY A 626 3.52 6.39 21.63
CA GLY A 626 3.31 5.02 22.09
C GLY A 626 4.53 4.34 22.70
N VAL A 627 5.65 5.06 22.89
CA VAL A 627 6.86 4.50 23.51
C VAL A 627 6.74 4.58 25.03
N ARG A 628 6.67 3.40 25.67
CA ARG A 628 6.49 3.28 27.13
C ARG A 628 7.63 2.48 27.76
N PRO A 629 8.32 3.02 28.78
CA PRO A 629 9.37 2.28 29.46
C PRO A 629 8.81 1.18 30.37
N ASP A 630 9.51 0.05 30.46
CA ASP A 630 9.32 -0.99 31.46
C ASP A 630 9.97 -0.62 32.81
N ALA A 631 10.99 0.25 32.78
CA ALA A 631 11.71 0.73 33.94
C ALA A 631 12.14 2.18 33.77
N VAL A 632 12.21 2.92 34.89
CA VAL A 632 12.76 4.27 34.91
C VAL A 632 13.82 4.37 36.01
N THR A 633 14.84 5.17 35.76
CA THR A 633 15.84 5.55 36.76
C THR A 633 16.35 6.95 36.46
N GLY A 634 16.92 7.63 37.43
CA GLY A 634 17.46 8.96 37.22
C GLY A 634 18.77 9.16 37.96
N HIS A 635 19.59 10.07 37.46
CA HIS A 635 20.83 10.43 38.14
C HIS A 635 20.60 11.64 39.05
N SER A 636 20.62 11.43 40.37
CA SER A 636 20.50 12.50 41.38
C SER A 636 19.21 13.33 41.22
N VAL A 637 19.23 14.48 40.54
CA VAL A 637 18.02 15.28 40.27
C VAL A 637 17.08 14.61 39.28
N GLY A 638 17.61 13.81 38.35
CA GLY A 638 16.81 13.02 37.43
C GLY A 638 15.90 12.00 38.12
N GLU A 639 16.21 11.57 39.36
CA GLU A 639 15.31 10.67 40.10
C GLU A 639 13.97 11.33 40.43
N ILE A 640 13.92 12.65 40.55
CA ILE A 640 12.65 13.36 40.78
C ILE A 640 11.77 13.25 39.53
N ALA A 641 12.36 13.40 38.34
CA ALA A 641 11.66 13.19 37.06
C ALA A 641 11.23 11.73 36.90
N ALA A 642 12.11 10.77 37.19
CA ALA A 642 11.78 9.34 37.17
C ALA A 642 10.64 8.99 38.14
N ALA A 643 10.66 9.52 39.36
CA ALA A 643 9.62 9.29 40.36
C ALA A 643 8.28 9.91 39.96
N HIS A 644 8.29 11.09 39.34
CA HIS A 644 7.08 11.69 38.78
C HIS A 644 6.51 10.83 37.65
N VAL A 645 7.35 10.44 36.70
CA VAL A 645 6.96 9.62 35.55
C VAL A 645 6.46 8.23 35.97
N ALA A 646 7.04 7.63 37.01
CA ALA A 646 6.56 6.38 37.60
C ALA A 646 5.25 6.53 38.40
N GLY A 647 4.71 7.75 38.55
CA GLY A 647 3.50 8.03 39.31
C GLY A 647 3.68 8.03 40.83
N VAL A 648 4.93 8.02 41.33
CA VAL A 648 5.24 8.10 42.76
C VAL A 648 5.00 9.51 43.29
N LEU A 649 5.33 10.53 42.49
CA LEU A 649 5.13 11.93 42.83
C LEU A 649 4.13 12.58 41.86
N GLY A 650 3.11 13.25 42.41
CA GLY A 650 2.28 14.18 41.63
C GLY A 650 3.13 15.33 41.09
N LEU A 651 2.68 15.97 40.00
CA LEU A 651 3.41 17.05 39.34
C LEU A 651 3.75 18.19 40.32
N GLU A 652 2.77 18.65 41.10
CA GLU A 652 2.97 19.78 42.01
C GLU A 652 3.99 19.48 43.11
N ASP A 653 3.96 18.26 43.67
CA ASP A 653 4.93 17.83 44.69
C ASP A 653 6.33 17.65 44.11
N ALA A 654 6.44 17.09 42.89
CA ALA A 654 7.71 16.95 42.20
C ALA A 654 8.35 18.32 41.89
N VAL A 655 7.56 19.28 41.39
CA VAL A 655 8.03 20.65 41.13
C VAL A 655 8.41 21.35 42.44
N ARG A 656 7.60 21.22 43.50
CA ARG A 656 7.93 21.76 44.82
C ARG A 656 9.25 21.19 45.34
N LEU A 657 9.48 19.89 45.20
CA LEU A 657 10.71 19.24 45.64
C LEU A 657 11.93 19.74 44.86
N VAL A 658 11.86 19.76 43.52
CA VAL A 658 13.01 20.17 42.69
C VAL A 658 13.34 21.67 42.84
N VAL A 659 12.32 22.53 42.96
CA VAL A 659 12.51 23.97 43.20
C VAL A 659 13.11 24.20 44.59
N ALA A 660 12.56 23.55 45.63
CA ALA A 660 13.08 23.69 46.99
C ALA A 660 14.53 23.20 47.07
N ARG A 661 14.85 22.05 46.46
CA ARG A 661 16.19 21.49 46.42
C ARG A 661 17.18 22.42 45.70
N GLY A 662 16.85 22.89 44.50
CA GLY A 662 17.70 23.82 43.75
C GLY A 662 17.97 25.11 44.51
N ARG A 663 16.93 25.71 45.11
CA ARG A 663 17.06 26.93 45.94
C ARG A 663 17.94 26.72 47.17
N LEU A 664 17.73 25.60 47.88
CA LEU A 664 18.50 25.31 49.10
C LEU A 664 19.97 25.03 48.77
N MET A 665 20.25 24.34 47.67
CA MET A 665 21.62 24.12 47.19
C MET A 665 22.29 25.43 46.76
N ALA A 666 21.57 26.31 46.06
CA ALA A 666 22.07 27.62 45.65
C ALA A 666 22.37 28.55 46.85
N ALA A 667 21.74 28.32 48.01
CA ALA A 667 21.96 29.09 49.23
C ALA A 667 23.10 28.56 50.12
N LEU A 668 23.74 27.45 49.76
CA LEU A 668 24.88 26.92 50.51
C LEU A 668 26.09 27.86 50.38
N PRO A 669 26.97 27.94 51.41
CA PRO A 669 28.20 28.71 51.33
C PRO A 669 29.11 28.26 50.18
N GLU A 670 29.88 29.19 49.65
CA GLU A 670 30.99 28.87 48.74
C GLU A 670 32.04 27.97 49.43
N GLY A 671 32.83 27.24 48.63
CA GLY A 671 33.91 26.39 49.13
C GLY A 671 33.66 24.89 49.03
N GLY A 672 32.53 24.45 48.44
CA GLY A 672 32.33 23.09 47.97
C GLY A 672 32.93 22.86 46.58
N ALA A 673 33.37 21.64 46.27
CA ALA A 673 33.84 21.25 44.95
C ALA A 673 33.43 19.81 44.62
N MET A 674 33.33 19.52 43.33
CA MET A 674 33.15 18.15 42.83
C MET A 674 34.19 17.80 41.77
N LEU A 675 34.64 16.55 41.77
CA LEU A 675 35.71 16.04 40.91
C LEU A 675 35.27 14.73 40.25
N ALA A 676 35.22 14.71 38.92
CA ALA A 676 35.08 13.46 38.17
C ALA A 676 36.44 12.76 38.08
N VAL A 677 36.45 11.46 38.35
CA VAL A 677 37.65 10.62 38.47
C VAL A 677 37.53 9.42 37.53
N GLN A 678 38.54 9.20 36.68
CA GLN A 678 38.62 8.05 35.77
C GLN A 678 39.24 6.82 36.48
N ALA A 679 38.64 6.42 37.60
CA ALA A 679 38.99 5.23 38.38
C ALA A 679 37.76 4.68 39.09
N GLY A 680 37.87 3.45 39.60
CA GLY A 680 36.81 2.78 40.35
C GLY A 680 36.77 3.17 41.83
N GLU A 681 35.70 2.79 42.50
CA GLU A 681 35.50 3.03 43.94
C GLU A 681 36.65 2.46 44.78
N GLU A 682 37.15 1.27 44.45
CA GLU A 682 38.26 0.62 45.18
C GLU A 682 39.55 1.45 45.19
N THR A 683 39.79 2.25 44.14
CA THR A 683 40.97 3.13 44.05
C THR A 683 40.76 4.43 44.83
N VAL A 684 39.54 4.94 44.87
CA VAL A 684 39.24 6.26 45.45
C VAL A 684 38.92 6.16 46.94
N ALA A 685 38.19 5.12 47.38
CA ALA A 685 37.77 4.96 48.77
C ALA A 685 38.92 5.03 49.80
N PRO A 686 40.12 4.45 49.56
CA PRO A 686 41.25 4.59 50.48
C PRO A 686 41.72 6.04 50.68
N LEU A 687 41.52 6.92 49.70
CA LEU A 687 41.89 8.34 49.77
C LEU A 687 40.86 9.19 50.54
N LEU A 688 39.66 8.65 50.76
CA LEU A 688 38.57 9.31 51.49
C LEU A 688 38.50 8.86 52.95
N ALA A 689 39.11 7.71 53.28
CA ALA A 689 39.07 7.12 54.61
C ALA A 689 39.62 8.08 55.70
N GLY A 690 38.84 8.29 56.75
CA GLY A 690 39.16 9.20 57.85
C GLY A 690 38.90 10.68 57.54
N ARG A 691 38.31 10.99 56.37
CA ARG A 691 37.95 12.35 55.93
C ARG A 691 36.46 12.47 55.57
N GLU A 692 35.63 11.57 56.07
CA GLU A 692 34.23 11.43 55.66
C GLU A 692 33.38 12.69 55.97
N GLY A 693 33.83 13.52 56.92
CA GLY A 693 33.23 14.82 57.22
C GLY A 693 33.55 15.93 56.22
N ASP A 694 34.63 15.79 55.44
CA ASP A 694 35.13 16.82 54.52
C ASP A 694 34.99 16.43 53.05
N VAL A 695 35.05 15.13 52.72
CA VAL A 695 34.99 14.62 51.35
C VAL A 695 34.36 13.23 51.30
N SER A 696 33.52 13.00 50.29
CA SER A 696 32.81 11.75 50.09
C SER A 696 32.69 11.38 48.62
N LEU A 697 32.29 10.14 48.36
CA LEU A 697 31.98 9.66 47.02
C LEU A 697 30.52 9.99 46.72
N ALA A 698 30.30 10.87 45.72
CA ALA A 698 28.99 11.40 45.37
C ALA A 698 28.25 10.55 44.34
N ALA A 699 28.97 9.88 43.43
CA ALA A 699 28.38 8.98 42.44
C ALA A 699 29.37 7.91 41.98
N VAL A 700 28.86 6.69 41.79
CA VAL A 700 29.55 5.61 41.06
C VAL A 700 28.84 5.43 39.73
N ASN A 701 29.38 6.02 38.65
CA ASN A 701 28.76 5.99 37.32
C ASN A 701 29.16 4.74 36.51
N GLY A 702 30.22 4.05 36.93
CA GLY A 702 30.70 2.82 36.33
C GLY A 702 31.99 2.33 37.00
N PRO A 703 32.54 1.19 36.57
CA PRO A 703 33.69 0.54 37.21
C PRO A 703 34.98 1.39 37.14
N SER A 704 35.04 2.39 36.27
CA SER A 704 36.17 3.31 36.11
C SER A 704 35.75 4.78 36.05
N SER A 705 34.55 5.09 36.59
CA SER A 705 34.03 6.46 36.61
C SER A 705 33.29 6.73 37.92
N VAL A 706 33.91 7.52 38.78
CA VAL A 706 33.32 7.98 40.04
C VAL A 706 33.38 9.50 40.15
N VAL A 707 32.55 10.07 41.02
CA VAL A 707 32.55 11.50 41.34
C VAL A 707 32.78 11.66 42.83
N VAL A 708 33.74 12.51 43.19
CA VAL A 708 34.04 12.90 44.56
C VAL A 708 33.45 14.28 44.82
N SER A 709 32.87 14.51 46.00
CA SER A 709 32.30 15.79 46.41
C SER A 709 32.73 16.12 47.84
N GLY A 710 33.02 17.39 48.12
CA GLY A 710 33.44 17.80 49.46
C GLY A 710 33.90 19.25 49.53
N VAL A 711 34.58 19.59 50.61
CA VAL A 711 35.28 20.88 50.78
C VAL A 711 36.37 20.99 49.72
N ALA A 712 36.50 22.17 49.11
CA ALA A 712 37.37 22.41 47.95
C ALA A 712 38.84 22.01 48.20
N SER A 713 39.38 22.28 49.39
CA SER A 713 40.72 21.86 49.79
C SER A 713 40.84 20.32 49.83
N ALA A 714 39.87 19.64 50.43
CA ALA A 714 39.89 18.19 50.54
C ALA A 714 39.77 17.49 49.18
N VAL A 715 38.92 18.03 48.30
CA VAL A 715 38.80 17.56 46.91
C VAL A 715 40.08 17.81 46.13
N ALA A 716 40.77 18.94 46.35
CA ALA A 716 42.05 19.24 45.72
C ALA A 716 43.17 18.28 46.17
N ASP A 717 43.21 17.90 47.45
CA ASP A 717 44.15 16.90 47.96
C ASP A 717 43.95 15.53 47.28
N VAL A 718 42.69 15.09 47.19
CA VAL A 718 42.32 13.85 46.49
C VAL A 718 42.71 13.94 45.02
N ALA A 719 42.46 15.07 44.36
CA ALA A 719 42.86 15.29 42.98
C ALA A 719 44.39 15.21 42.79
N SER A 720 45.18 15.75 43.71
CA SER A 720 46.64 15.69 43.66
C SER A 720 47.15 14.25 43.79
N ALA A 721 46.67 13.52 44.81
CA ALA A 721 47.04 12.13 45.05
C ALA A 721 46.70 11.23 43.85
N LEU A 722 45.53 11.43 43.23
CA LEU A 722 45.12 10.70 42.04
C LEU A 722 46.00 11.05 40.82
N LYS A 723 46.36 12.32 40.63
CA LYS A 723 47.26 12.73 39.53
C LYS A 723 48.67 12.13 39.68
N GLU A 724 49.19 12.05 40.91
CA GLU A 724 50.48 11.40 41.20
C GLU A 724 50.46 9.91 40.86
N GLN A 725 49.30 9.26 40.99
CA GLN A 725 49.07 7.88 40.57
C GLN A 725 48.76 7.73 39.07
N GLY A 726 48.82 8.82 38.30
CA GLY A 726 48.51 8.83 36.86
C GLY A 726 47.02 8.74 36.53
N VAL A 727 46.12 8.89 37.50
CA VAL A 727 44.67 8.87 37.29
C VAL A 727 44.19 10.20 36.72
N ARG A 728 43.39 10.14 35.65
CA ARG A 728 42.79 11.34 35.05
C ARG A 728 41.64 11.84 35.92
N VAL A 729 41.67 13.13 36.24
CA VAL A 729 40.63 13.81 37.02
C VAL A 729 40.18 15.09 36.33
N ARG A 730 38.91 15.48 36.50
CA ARG A 730 38.31 16.70 35.92
C ARG A 730 37.39 17.38 36.94
N PRO A 731 37.66 18.65 37.33
CA PRO A 731 36.72 19.42 38.13
C PRO A 731 35.36 19.57 37.44
N LEU A 732 34.28 19.53 38.19
CA LEU A 732 32.93 19.80 37.70
C LEU A 732 32.54 21.24 38.02
N SER A 733 31.86 21.89 37.08
CA SER A 733 31.23 23.18 37.28
C SER A 733 29.90 22.94 37.99
N VAL A 734 29.86 23.12 39.30
CA VAL A 734 28.73 22.77 40.19
C VAL A 734 28.21 23.95 40.98
#